data_AF-A7RSD2-F1
#
_entry.id   AF-A7RSD2-F1
#
_cell.length_a   1.000
_cell.length_b   1.000
_cell.length_c   1.000
_cell.angle_alpha   90.00
_cell.angle_beta   90.00
_cell.angle_gamma   90.00
#
_symmetry.space_group_name_H-M   'P 1'
#
loop_
_entity.id
_entity.type
_entity.pdbx_description
1 polymer ?
#
loop_
_entity_poly.entity_id
_entity_poly.type
_entity_poly.pdbx_seq_one_letter_code
_entity_poly.pdbx_strand_id
1 'polypeptide(L)'
;MTVEIQSDRNSAESTEMDTLMTNRIGSNEATHGDSDFPTVSTDASLHKRRQGSSCSSQKCLLSLILLLSLVCLCIGIVLVIMANGKCKKGKDLDGTDNEASSAPSQICAPSEQAKAIKLQEFLDKVQAKYFKLHPNAVAWKPGASREEMRKTFRPFDPSPQKIKIRTDAAFHLLEEIKNITVQENTITSLKPREKKLVAQMKFFLNTNFGQPYDGNYYSGDWMMGPNFFCFQPVCNVGMELSTYIPILKPSSLDDVKRLEEILKLYKKSITQFTENIKLGVKSGMVRSVEECETGLNAFKGTFPMIAQHNETGILKESFLKVALQPEYLNSLSNETIEILKSQTGKDVPQIVKDTLVANVGVPLKALIRYLEGEYASHCVPSSVSSGLANRPLRYVYTNGVRDTSRRTSQTLPTGERLDGKKTYAGMISYFTDTDITASYVYEKGWEILNATYPQVIEIAKEFTGLDNTSAAVTSFRHKLTEQDMYFNAESFPKNESSSEAFRRCSSDEGAKKYCPKRWEALQKWFKTSREVMSLLDPKTVNMFHFTGEQQTTPGCPVSLIADFMPTSAAQSYVNSDSSCSSNCFYRIPFFLENMGPKFSEWSVNAHEARPGHHTQAQGFLEHFTDSCGGVGDWLGRMTSFQAFSEGWALYAEALIGEETDTYQGRPLMKYGWLKWQIWRALRLIIDTGLHSKGLTREQGLELFDRYAWDNTDISRKELSRYQSGPGQATAYLIGKLVISKLKTFAKEQLGEKFDQKEFHYQLLSQGSSPLSFLEEHIKEYIKCKKSPKRSPACNFILRPTRSSIYTTLNSHQLHQQAFYSLPHLQWKRYL
;
A
#
# COMPACT_ATOMS: atom_id res chain seq x y z
N MET A 1 -28.38 31.27 -24.81
CA MET A 1 -29.67 31.04 -25.46
C MET A 1 -30.27 29.79 -24.85
N THR A 2 -31.35 29.98 -24.12
CA THR A 2 -32.15 29.01 -23.37
C THR A 2 -33.00 28.18 -24.33
N VAL A 3 -33.01 26.85 -24.16
CA VAL A 3 -34.12 25.99 -24.61
C VAL A 3 -34.31 24.86 -23.60
N GLU A 4 -35.45 24.89 -22.91
CA GLU A 4 -36.08 23.78 -22.21
C GLU A 4 -36.62 22.77 -23.21
N ILE A 5 -36.54 21.46 -22.94
CA ILE A 5 -37.52 20.48 -23.45
C ILE A 5 -37.86 19.47 -22.36
N GLN A 6 -39.17 19.36 -22.15
CA GLN A 6 -39.91 18.52 -21.22
C GLN A 6 -40.24 17.14 -21.85
N SER A 7 -40.70 16.24 -20.99
CA SER A 7 -41.01 14.81 -21.21
C SER A 7 -42.05 14.50 -22.30
N ASP A 8 -42.06 13.25 -22.81
CA ASP A 8 -43.15 12.30 -22.49
C ASP A 8 -42.95 10.88 -23.03
N ARG A 9 -43.53 9.94 -22.28
CA ARG A 9 -43.69 8.50 -22.56
C ARG A 9 -44.92 8.27 -23.45
N ASN A 10 -44.93 7.21 -24.25
CA ASN A 10 -46.00 6.19 -24.20
C ASN A 10 -45.73 4.95 -25.08
N SER A 11 -46.23 3.84 -24.55
CA SER A 11 -46.32 2.46 -25.03
C SER A 11 -47.46 2.23 -26.03
N ALA A 12 -47.38 1.19 -26.88
CA ALA A 12 -48.36 0.07 -26.92
C ALA A 12 -48.15 -0.92 -28.12
N GLU A 13 -48.31 -2.19 -27.73
CA GLU A 13 -48.52 -3.52 -28.34
C GLU A 13 -49.16 -3.81 -29.73
N SER A 14 -49.01 -5.11 -30.08
CA SER A 14 -49.84 -6.04 -30.92
C SER A 14 -49.32 -6.31 -32.34
N THR A 15 -49.32 -7.51 -32.95
CA THR A 15 -50.01 -8.81 -32.71
C THR A 15 -49.34 -9.94 -33.55
N GLU A 16 -49.48 -11.21 -33.13
CA GLU A 16 -49.13 -12.46 -33.85
C GLU A 16 -50.14 -12.81 -34.98
N MET A 17 -49.74 -13.60 -35.99
CA MET A 17 -50.25 -14.97 -36.28
C MET A 17 -49.72 -15.60 -37.60
N ASP A 18 -49.52 -16.92 -37.54
CA ASP A 18 -49.07 -17.92 -38.54
C ASP A 18 -49.92 -18.06 -39.83
N THR A 19 -49.40 -18.69 -40.91
CA THR A 19 -49.59 -20.12 -41.29
C THR A 19 -49.20 -20.52 -42.76
N LEU A 20 -48.33 -21.56 -42.89
CA LEU A 20 -48.46 -22.85 -43.63
C LEU A 20 -48.40 -23.08 -45.20
N MET A 21 -47.78 -24.24 -45.55
CA MET A 21 -47.94 -25.19 -46.70
C MET A 21 -46.99 -25.02 -47.93
N THR A 22 -46.40 -26.01 -48.66
CA THR A 22 -46.47 -27.50 -48.72
C THR A 22 -45.38 -28.14 -49.65
N ASN A 23 -45.18 -29.46 -49.50
CA ASN A 23 -44.32 -30.45 -50.20
C ASN A 23 -44.43 -30.63 -51.74
N ARG A 24 -43.38 -31.14 -52.43
CA ARG A 24 -43.30 -32.48 -53.12
C ARG A 24 -42.12 -32.69 -54.15
N ILE A 25 -41.38 -33.81 -53.97
CA ILE A 25 -41.00 -34.93 -54.90
C ILE A 25 -40.05 -34.78 -56.12
N GLY A 26 -38.99 -35.64 -56.13
CA GLY A 26 -38.46 -36.51 -57.23
C GLY A 26 -37.24 -35.97 -58.04
N SER A 27 -36.24 -36.73 -58.56
CA SER A 27 -35.65 -38.09 -58.43
C SER A 27 -34.58 -38.26 -59.56
N ASN A 28 -33.53 -39.08 -59.32
CA ASN A 28 -32.57 -39.76 -60.26
C ASN A 28 -31.45 -38.94 -60.98
N GLU A 29 -30.22 -39.42 -61.27
CA GLU A 29 -29.48 -40.68 -61.04
C GLU A 29 -27.94 -40.49 -61.34
N ALA A 30 -27.09 -41.22 -60.60
CA ALA A 30 -25.83 -41.96 -60.93
C ALA A 30 -24.63 -41.29 -61.70
N THR A 31 -23.32 -41.59 -61.54
CA THR A 31 -22.52 -42.74 -60.99
C THR A 31 -21.05 -42.37 -60.61
N HIS A 32 -20.50 -43.11 -59.61
CA HIS A 32 -19.11 -43.62 -59.38
C HIS A 32 -17.92 -42.66 -59.13
N GLY A 33 -16.98 -42.91 -58.20
CA GLY A 33 -16.75 -44.05 -57.30
C GLY A 33 -15.58 -43.81 -56.32
N ASP A 34 -15.58 -44.59 -55.22
CA ASP A 34 -14.52 -45.11 -54.31
C ASP A 34 -13.41 -44.15 -53.80
N SER A 35 -12.98 -44.14 -52.52
CA SER A 35 -12.83 -45.23 -51.54
C SER A 35 -12.68 -44.70 -50.09
N ASP A 36 -13.50 -45.22 -49.16
CA ASP A 36 -13.18 -45.91 -47.88
C ASP A 36 -12.12 -45.36 -46.89
N PHE A 37 -12.25 -45.34 -45.55
CA PHE A 37 -13.26 -45.66 -44.49
C PHE A 37 -12.67 -45.06 -43.15
N PRO A 38 -13.33 -45.11 -41.96
CA PRO A 38 -13.58 -43.94 -41.14
C PRO A 38 -13.45 -44.22 -39.61
N THR A 39 -14.20 -43.43 -38.87
CA THR A 39 -14.38 -43.14 -37.45
C THR A 39 -15.17 -44.15 -36.57
N VAL A 40 -14.85 -44.10 -35.25
CA VAL A 40 -15.78 -43.86 -34.08
C VAL A 40 -16.50 -45.01 -33.32
N SER A 41 -16.51 -44.81 -31.98
CA SER A 41 -17.56 -45.10 -30.96
C SER A 41 -17.81 -46.52 -30.42
N THR A 42 -17.52 -46.63 -29.11
CA THR A 42 -18.39 -47.08 -27.99
C THR A 42 -19.70 -47.81 -28.29
N ASP A 43 -19.93 -48.96 -27.62
CA ASP A 43 -20.85 -49.00 -26.47
C ASP A 43 -20.67 -50.25 -25.57
N ALA A 44 -21.20 -50.15 -24.37
CA ALA A 44 -20.97 -50.94 -23.18
C ALA A 44 -21.64 -52.34 -23.11
N SER A 45 -21.04 -53.25 -22.33
CA SER A 45 -21.81 -54.15 -21.44
C SER A 45 -20.94 -54.76 -20.32
N LEU A 46 -21.50 -54.76 -19.10
CA LEU A 46 -20.98 -55.38 -17.88
C LEU A 46 -21.81 -56.64 -17.57
N HIS A 47 -21.17 -57.81 -17.39
CA HIS A 47 -21.11 -58.52 -16.10
C HIS A 47 -20.66 -60.01 -16.18
N LYS A 48 -19.88 -60.38 -15.16
CA LYS A 48 -19.83 -61.64 -14.38
C LYS A 48 -18.77 -62.75 -14.70
N ARG A 49 -17.67 -62.66 -13.92
CA ARG A 49 -16.99 -63.67 -13.05
C ARG A 49 -16.99 -65.17 -13.45
N ARG A 50 -15.79 -65.76 -13.52
CA ARG A 50 -15.14 -66.68 -12.51
C ARG A 50 -13.74 -67.11 -13.00
N GLN A 51 -12.65 -66.88 -12.22
CA GLN A 51 -11.88 -67.85 -11.37
C GLN A 51 -11.30 -69.03 -12.15
N GLY A 52 -10.02 -69.43 -12.09
CA GLY A 52 -8.75 -69.05 -11.44
C GLY A 52 -7.62 -69.69 -12.29
N SER A 53 -6.31 -69.70 -12.01
CA SER A 53 -5.48 -69.44 -10.83
C SER A 53 -4.01 -69.38 -11.29
N SER A 54 -3.21 -68.43 -10.78
CA SER A 54 -1.80 -68.66 -10.41
C SER A 54 -1.31 -67.47 -9.58
N CYS A 55 -0.86 -67.75 -8.36
CA CYS A 55 -0.42 -66.81 -7.35
C CYS A 55 1.00 -67.18 -6.93
N SER A 56 1.97 -66.26 -7.04
CA SER A 56 3.26 -66.36 -6.33
C SER A 56 4.09 -65.05 -6.33
N SER A 57 3.97 -64.17 -7.33
CA SER A 57 4.87 -63.02 -7.46
C SER A 57 4.53 -61.78 -6.59
N GLN A 58 3.27 -61.53 -6.26
CA GLN A 58 2.85 -60.26 -5.62
C GLN A 58 3.13 -60.16 -4.11
N LYS A 59 3.25 -61.27 -3.39
CA LYS A 59 3.51 -61.24 -1.93
C LYS A 59 4.95 -60.87 -1.61
N CYS A 60 5.92 -61.21 -2.47
CA CYS A 60 7.32 -60.80 -2.27
C CYS A 60 7.51 -59.29 -2.45
N LEU A 61 6.81 -58.67 -3.42
CA LEU A 61 6.98 -57.24 -3.70
C LEU A 61 6.39 -56.36 -2.58
N LEU A 62 5.23 -56.73 -2.04
CA LEU A 62 4.62 -56.03 -0.92
C LEU A 62 5.43 -56.18 0.38
N SER A 63 5.98 -57.37 0.63
CA SER A 63 6.88 -57.57 1.77
C SER A 63 8.17 -56.76 1.65
N LEU A 64 8.72 -56.61 0.43
CA LEU A 64 9.91 -55.80 0.19
C LEU A 64 9.65 -54.30 0.42
N ILE A 65 8.49 -53.80 -0.04
CA ILE A 65 8.09 -52.40 0.17
C ILE A 65 7.83 -52.12 1.65
N LEU A 66 7.20 -53.05 2.38
CA LEU A 66 7.01 -52.95 3.83
C LEU A 66 8.33 -52.97 4.59
N LEU A 67 9.30 -53.80 4.17
CA LEU A 67 10.64 -53.81 4.76
C LEU A 67 11.41 -52.52 4.52
N LEU A 68 11.37 -51.98 3.28
CA LEU A 68 12.00 -50.71 2.93
C LEU A 68 11.39 -49.54 3.70
N SER A 69 10.08 -49.51 3.87
CA SER A 69 9.41 -48.45 4.63
C SER A 69 9.68 -48.56 6.13
N LEU A 70 9.81 -49.78 6.68
CA LEU A 70 10.25 -49.96 8.07
C LEU A 70 11.71 -49.51 8.28
N VAL A 71 12.60 -49.79 7.33
CA VAL A 71 14.00 -49.36 7.38
C VAL A 71 14.09 -47.84 7.32
N CYS A 72 13.34 -47.18 6.43
CA CYS A 72 13.30 -45.72 6.37
C CYS A 72 12.74 -45.09 7.65
N LEU A 73 11.73 -45.71 8.28
CA LEU A 73 11.18 -45.27 9.57
C LEU A 73 12.22 -45.41 10.69
N CYS A 74 12.94 -46.54 10.75
CA CYS A 74 14.00 -46.75 11.72
C CYS A 74 15.16 -45.78 11.53
N ILE A 75 15.57 -45.48 10.29
CA ILE A 75 16.57 -44.46 9.99
C ILE A 75 16.08 -43.08 10.42
N GLY A 76 14.82 -42.73 10.13
CA GLY A 76 14.21 -41.48 10.58
C GLY A 76 14.20 -41.32 12.10
N ILE A 77 13.83 -42.39 12.82
CA ILE A 77 13.83 -42.41 14.29
C ILE A 77 15.26 -42.32 14.84
N VAL A 78 16.23 -43.02 14.25
CA VAL A 78 17.65 -42.93 14.64
C VAL A 78 18.19 -41.53 14.38
N LEU A 79 17.84 -40.88 13.28
CA LEU A 79 18.23 -39.49 13.00
C LEU A 79 17.59 -38.50 13.98
N VAL A 80 16.35 -38.72 14.41
CA VAL A 80 15.68 -37.92 15.45
C VAL A 80 16.30 -38.17 16.83
N ILE A 81 16.66 -39.41 17.15
CA ILE A 81 17.37 -39.77 18.40
C ILE A 81 18.80 -39.19 18.41
N MET A 82 19.49 -39.20 17.26
CA MET A 82 20.81 -38.58 17.10
C MET A 82 20.74 -37.05 17.14
N ALA A 83 19.65 -36.45 16.66
CA ALA A 83 19.39 -35.02 16.82
C ALA A 83 19.10 -34.64 18.28
N ASN A 84 18.35 -35.46 19.02
CA ASN A 84 18.10 -35.26 20.45
C ASN A 84 19.31 -35.62 21.34
N GLY A 85 20.22 -36.48 20.87
CA GLY A 85 21.43 -36.89 21.59
C GLY A 85 22.54 -35.83 21.67
N LYS A 86 22.38 -34.67 21.01
CA LYS A 86 23.31 -33.52 21.10
C LYS A 86 22.85 -32.41 22.05
N CYS A 87 21.75 -32.58 22.78
CA CYS A 87 21.41 -31.69 23.90
C CYS A 87 21.99 -32.23 25.20
N LYS A 88 23.30 -32.01 25.43
CA LYS A 88 23.90 -32.22 26.75
C LYS A 88 23.60 -31.01 27.66
N LYS A 89 23.10 -31.36 28.85
CA LYS A 89 22.88 -30.53 30.04
C LYS A 89 23.94 -29.44 30.24
N GLY A 90 23.51 -28.17 30.26
CA GLY A 90 24.26 -27.09 30.90
C GLY A 90 24.20 -27.26 32.41
N LYS A 91 25.37 -27.32 33.05
CA LYS A 91 25.54 -27.21 34.49
C LYS A 91 25.29 -25.77 34.91
N ASP A 92 24.67 -25.61 36.07
CA ASP A 92 24.69 -24.38 36.86
C ASP A 92 26.14 -23.89 37.02
N LEU A 93 26.40 -22.69 36.52
CA LEU A 93 27.54 -21.87 36.89
C LEU A 93 27.04 -20.45 37.10
N ASP A 94 26.92 -20.11 38.37
CA ASP A 94 26.99 -18.77 38.91
C ASP A 94 28.23 -18.04 38.34
N GLY A 95 28.07 -16.81 37.86
CA GLY A 95 29.19 -16.01 37.36
C GLY A 95 28.88 -15.08 36.19
N THR A 96 28.62 -13.82 36.52
CA THR A 96 28.95 -12.59 35.76
C THR A 96 28.57 -12.52 34.28
N ASP A 97 27.57 -11.67 34.02
CA ASP A 97 27.23 -11.12 32.70
C ASP A 97 28.47 -10.53 32.01
N ASN A 98 29.05 -11.28 31.07
CA ASN A 98 29.91 -10.72 30.05
C ASN A 98 29.05 -10.48 28.80
N GLU A 99 28.75 -9.20 28.57
CA GLU A 99 28.31 -8.67 27.28
C GLU A 99 29.30 -9.11 26.19
N ALA A 100 28.95 -10.16 25.44
CA ALA A 100 29.62 -10.48 24.20
C ALA A 100 29.22 -9.44 23.14
N SER A 101 29.85 -8.27 23.21
CA SER A 101 29.92 -7.29 22.14
C SER A 101 30.57 -7.96 20.91
N SER A 102 29.75 -8.45 19.98
CA SER A 102 30.21 -8.75 18.63
C SER A 102 30.71 -7.44 18.03
N ALA A 103 32.01 -7.34 17.74
CA ALA A 103 32.59 -6.17 17.09
C ALA A 103 31.74 -5.79 15.85
N PRO A 104 31.35 -4.51 15.68
CA PRO A 104 30.57 -4.12 14.52
C PRO A 104 31.34 -4.50 13.26
N SER A 105 30.66 -5.13 12.30
CA SER A 105 31.27 -5.41 11.00
C SER A 105 31.90 -4.11 10.48
N GLN A 106 33.06 -4.19 9.82
CA GLN A 106 33.79 -3.03 9.30
C GLN A 106 32.92 -2.12 8.39
N ILE A 107 31.81 -2.68 7.87
CA ILE A 107 30.77 -2.02 7.07
C ILE A 107 29.94 -1.03 7.91
N CYS A 108 29.60 -1.39 9.15
CA CYS A 108 28.73 -0.60 10.04
C CYS A 108 29.47 0.48 10.84
N ALA A 109 30.80 0.40 10.93
CA ALA A 109 31.61 1.37 11.66
C ALA A 109 31.53 2.77 11.02
N PRO A 110 31.36 3.85 11.81
CA PRO A 110 31.36 5.23 11.30
C PRO A 110 32.66 5.56 10.58
N SER A 111 32.58 6.33 9.50
CA SER A 111 33.74 6.93 8.84
C SER A 111 34.39 8.00 9.73
N GLU A 112 35.67 8.29 9.49
CA GLU A 112 36.36 9.39 10.19
C GLU A 112 35.65 10.73 9.99
N GLN A 113 35.10 10.95 8.80
CA GLN A 113 34.28 12.13 8.53
C GLN A 113 33.00 12.16 9.36
N ALA A 114 32.28 11.03 9.47
CA ALA A 114 31.08 10.93 10.31
C ALA A 114 31.37 11.18 11.79
N LYS A 115 32.55 10.75 12.28
CA LYS A 115 33.03 11.07 13.64
C LYS A 115 33.34 12.56 13.78
N ALA A 116 34.07 13.15 12.81
CA ALA A 116 34.46 14.56 12.84
C ALA A 116 33.25 15.51 12.93
N ILE A 117 32.15 15.18 12.25
CA ILE A 117 30.91 15.98 12.29
C ILE A 117 29.91 15.53 13.35
N LYS A 118 30.28 14.56 14.20
CA LYS A 118 29.42 14.01 15.26
C LYS A 118 28.07 13.53 14.74
N LEU A 119 28.05 12.90 13.56
CA LEU A 119 26.81 12.49 12.90
C LEU A 119 25.98 11.55 13.79
N GLN A 120 26.63 10.56 14.41
CA GLN A 120 25.92 9.61 15.29
C GLN A 120 25.29 10.31 16.50
N GLU A 121 25.99 11.24 17.16
CA GLU A 121 25.45 12.01 18.28
C GLU A 121 24.19 12.79 17.87
N PHE A 122 24.21 13.39 16.66
CA PHE A 122 23.03 14.08 16.12
C PHE A 122 21.87 13.11 15.85
N LEU A 123 22.14 11.96 15.23
CA LEU A 123 21.11 10.94 14.96
C LEU A 123 20.46 10.44 16.26
N ASP A 124 21.27 10.14 17.29
CA ASP A 124 20.81 9.72 18.62
C ASP A 124 19.96 10.82 19.28
N LYS A 125 20.38 12.08 19.18
CA LYS A 125 19.62 13.25 19.66
C LYS A 125 18.24 13.35 19.00
N VAL A 126 18.15 13.16 17.68
CA VAL A 126 16.85 13.19 16.97
C VAL A 126 15.95 12.05 17.45
N GLN A 127 16.47 10.83 17.55
CA GLN A 127 15.70 9.68 18.01
C GLN A 127 15.16 9.90 19.44
N ALA A 128 16.02 10.34 20.37
CA ALA A 128 15.62 10.66 21.74
C ALA A 128 14.54 11.75 21.78
N LYS A 129 14.70 12.81 20.97
CA LYS A 129 13.70 13.88 20.87
C LYS A 129 12.38 13.37 20.29
N TYR A 130 12.41 12.51 19.27
CA TYR A 130 11.23 11.91 18.67
C TYR A 130 10.40 11.16 19.72
N PHE A 131 10.98 10.22 20.46
CA PHE A 131 10.25 9.44 21.47
C PHE A 131 9.78 10.27 22.66
N LYS A 132 10.50 11.35 23.02
CA LYS A 132 10.02 12.32 24.01
C LYS A 132 8.74 13.04 23.55
N LEU A 133 8.64 13.31 22.25
CA LEU A 133 7.50 14.01 21.65
C LEU A 133 6.37 13.08 21.19
N HIS A 134 6.66 11.80 21.01
CA HIS A 134 5.72 10.76 20.57
C HIS A 134 5.71 9.61 21.58
N PRO A 135 5.20 9.83 22.81
CA PRO A 135 5.11 8.77 23.81
C PRO A 135 4.22 7.59 23.35
N ASN A 136 3.32 7.83 22.39
CA ASN A 136 2.52 6.79 21.75
C ASN A 136 3.36 5.83 20.90
N ALA A 137 4.57 6.24 20.51
CA ALA A 137 5.49 5.45 19.69
C ALA A 137 6.54 4.69 20.52
N VAL A 138 6.50 4.72 21.86
CA VAL A 138 7.59 4.14 22.69
C VAL A 138 7.83 2.64 22.46
N ALA A 139 6.85 1.88 21.99
CA ALA A 139 7.00 0.45 21.69
C ALA A 139 7.90 0.19 20.46
N TRP A 140 8.09 1.21 19.64
CA TRP A 140 8.97 1.18 18.48
C TRP A 140 10.35 1.78 18.77
N LYS A 141 10.61 2.17 20.04
CA LYS A 141 11.93 2.61 20.46
C LYS A 141 12.88 1.42 20.56
N PRO A 142 14.02 1.43 19.84
CA PRO A 142 15.01 0.36 19.96
C PRO A 142 15.44 0.16 21.41
N GLY A 143 15.40 -1.09 21.88
CA GLY A 143 15.79 -1.46 23.24
C GLY A 143 14.83 -1.04 24.36
N ALA A 144 13.63 -0.51 24.06
CA ALA A 144 12.69 -0.13 25.10
C ALA A 144 12.26 -1.32 25.96
N SER A 145 12.48 -1.22 27.27
CA SER A 145 12.06 -2.23 28.22
C SER A 145 10.53 -2.22 28.39
N ARG A 146 9.96 -3.35 28.83
CA ARG A 146 8.52 -3.41 29.15
C ARG A 146 8.13 -2.36 30.18
N GLU A 147 8.98 -2.11 31.17
CA GLU A 147 8.75 -1.09 32.20
C GLU A 147 8.77 0.33 31.61
N GLU A 148 9.76 0.64 30.75
CA GLU A 148 9.83 1.93 30.06
C GLU A 148 8.55 2.17 29.24
N MET A 149 8.11 1.15 28.49
CA MET A 149 6.88 1.23 27.70
C MET A 149 5.67 1.51 28.59
N ARG A 150 5.50 0.79 29.71
CA ARG A 150 4.38 0.99 30.66
C ARG A 150 4.39 2.40 31.26
N LYS A 151 5.56 2.93 31.61
CA LYS A 151 5.71 4.25 32.24
C LYS A 151 5.46 5.39 31.25
N THR A 152 6.06 5.29 30.06
CA THR A 152 6.12 6.36 29.06
C THR A 152 4.89 6.43 28.19
N PHE A 153 4.29 5.27 27.86
CA PHE A 153 3.22 5.22 26.86
C PHE A 153 2.04 6.14 27.19
N ARG A 154 1.67 6.98 26.22
CA ARG A 154 0.45 7.79 26.22
C ARG A 154 -0.10 7.82 24.80
N PRO A 155 -1.42 7.75 24.60
CA PRO A 155 -2.01 7.91 23.26
C PRO A 155 -1.59 9.23 22.59
N PHE A 156 -1.64 9.28 21.26
CA PHE A 156 -1.35 10.52 20.53
C PHE A 156 -2.26 11.66 21.03
N ASP A 157 -1.68 12.84 21.30
CA ASP A 157 -2.41 14.03 21.74
C ASP A 157 -2.60 14.98 20.55
N PRO A 158 -3.79 15.05 19.93
CA PRO A 158 -4.03 15.87 18.75
C PRO A 158 -4.31 17.34 19.09
N SER A 159 -4.07 17.79 20.32
CA SER A 159 -4.29 19.21 20.65
C SER A 159 -3.39 20.13 19.80
N PRO A 160 -3.90 21.29 19.35
CA PRO A 160 -3.16 22.20 18.49
C PRO A 160 -1.77 22.58 19.04
N GLN A 161 -1.68 22.79 20.36
CA GLN A 161 -0.41 23.11 21.02
C GLN A 161 0.62 21.98 20.91
N LYS A 162 0.19 20.71 21.03
CA LYS A 162 1.10 19.56 20.93
C LYS A 162 1.55 19.29 19.51
N ILE A 163 0.68 19.49 18.53
CA ILE A 163 1.05 19.44 17.11
C ILE A 163 2.11 20.51 16.83
N LYS A 164 1.89 21.76 17.26
CA LYS A 164 2.85 22.86 17.09
C LYS A 164 4.22 22.56 17.70
N ILE A 165 4.26 22.06 18.93
CA ILE A 165 5.52 21.69 19.61
C ILE A 165 6.30 20.64 18.80
N ARG A 166 5.61 19.67 18.20
CA ARG A 166 6.24 18.66 17.33
C ARG A 166 6.77 19.28 16.05
N THR A 167 5.98 20.09 15.38
CA THR A 167 6.37 20.80 14.15
C THR A 167 7.59 21.68 14.36
N ASP A 168 7.57 22.54 15.37
CA ASP A 168 8.68 23.46 15.66
C ASP A 168 9.97 22.70 16.00
N ALA A 169 9.86 21.59 16.74
CA ALA A 169 11.01 20.75 17.07
C ALA A 169 11.61 20.05 15.84
N ALA A 170 10.76 19.58 14.91
CA ALA A 170 11.22 18.96 13.66
C ALA A 170 11.97 19.98 12.80
N PHE A 171 11.43 21.19 12.63
CA PHE A 171 12.07 22.25 11.86
C PHE A 171 13.36 22.76 12.47
N HIS A 172 13.43 22.90 13.81
CA HIS A 172 14.67 23.26 14.48
C HIS A 172 15.78 22.21 14.23
N LEU A 173 15.45 20.92 14.35
CA LEU A 173 16.41 19.83 14.09
C LEU A 173 16.80 19.77 12.60
N LEU A 174 15.88 20.11 11.68
CA LEU A 174 16.16 20.18 10.25
C LEU A 174 17.23 21.23 9.95
N GLU A 175 17.11 22.43 10.54
CA GLU A 175 18.10 23.49 10.37
C GLU A 175 19.45 23.09 10.97
N GLU A 176 19.46 22.37 12.09
CA GLU A 176 20.69 21.84 12.70
C GLU A 176 21.42 20.84 11.76
N ILE A 177 20.73 19.85 11.20
CA ILE A 177 21.38 18.91 10.25
C ILE A 177 21.80 19.59 8.95
N LYS A 178 21.02 20.58 8.47
CA LYS A 178 21.45 21.39 7.32
C LYS A 178 22.79 22.03 7.64
N ASN A 179 22.91 22.75 8.76
CA ASN A 179 24.14 23.43 9.17
C ASN A 179 25.35 22.48 9.33
N ILE A 180 25.15 21.29 9.92
CA ILE A 180 26.19 20.25 10.01
C ILE A 180 26.72 19.84 8.62
N THR A 181 25.87 19.92 7.60
CA THR A 181 26.12 19.42 6.24
C THR A 181 26.39 20.51 5.19
N VAL A 182 26.38 21.80 5.56
CA VAL A 182 26.54 22.95 4.62
C VAL A 182 27.91 22.98 3.93
N GLN A 183 28.96 22.42 4.52
CA GLN A 183 30.28 22.39 3.88
C GLN A 183 30.30 21.28 2.81
N GLU A 184 30.40 21.63 1.52
CA GLU A 184 30.38 20.67 0.39
C GLU A 184 31.42 19.53 0.52
N ASN A 185 32.56 19.79 1.16
CA ASN A 185 33.61 18.79 1.42
C ASN A 185 33.27 17.79 2.54
N THR A 186 32.24 18.07 3.35
CA THR A 186 31.83 17.23 4.48
C THR A 186 31.02 16.02 4.04
N ILE A 187 30.13 16.17 3.04
CA ILE A 187 29.27 15.07 2.58
C ILE A 187 30.03 14.13 1.65
N THR A 188 30.90 14.66 0.79
CA THR A 188 31.62 13.87 -0.23
C THR A 188 32.49 12.75 0.35
N SER A 189 33.01 12.93 1.56
CA SER A 189 33.87 11.98 2.27
C SER A 189 33.11 10.94 3.12
N LEU A 190 31.78 11.04 3.22
CA LEU A 190 30.95 10.06 3.92
C LEU A 190 30.82 8.76 3.11
N LYS A 191 30.64 7.64 3.81
CA LYS A 191 30.29 6.35 3.18
C LYS A 191 28.89 6.43 2.54
N PRO A 192 28.59 5.64 1.49
CA PRO A 192 27.25 5.61 0.88
C PRO A 192 26.11 5.42 1.89
N ARG A 193 26.27 4.52 2.87
CA ARG A 193 25.29 4.32 3.94
C ARG A 193 25.03 5.58 4.78
N GLU A 194 26.08 6.34 5.09
CA GLU A 194 25.99 7.57 5.89
C GLU A 194 25.31 8.69 5.11
N LYS A 195 25.64 8.82 3.81
CA LYS A 195 24.96 9.77 2.90
C LYS A 195 23.47 9.49 2.82
N LYS A 196 23.09 8.20 2.69
CA LYS A 196 21.69 7.77 2.73
C LYS A 196 21.02 8.19 4.03
N LEU A 197 21.64 7.92 5.18
CA LEU A 197 21.11 8.29 6.49
C LEU A 197 20.90 9.81 6.63
N VAL A 198 21.84 10.63 6.16
CA VAL A 198 21.69 12.09 6.15
C VAL A 198 20.48 12.52 5.31
N ALA A 199 20.34 11.96 4.10
CA ALA A 199 19.21 12.28 3.23
C ALA A 199 17.86 11.83 3.84
N GLN A 200 17.79 10.62 4.40
CA GLN A 200 16.61 10.12 5.12
C GLN A 200 16.26 11.00 6.32
N MET A 201 17.25 11.46 7.07
CA MET A 201 17.04 12.30 8.25
C MET A 201 16.50 13.69 7.86
N LYS A 202 17.04 14.30 6.79
CA LYS A 202 16.51 15.55 6.23
C LYS A 202 15.06 15.39 5.80
N PHE A 203 14.73 14.32 5.07
CA PHE A 203 13.36 14.00 4.69
C PHE A 203 12.45 13.84 5.92
N PHE A 204 12.85 13.00 6.89
CA PHE A 204 12.10 12.71 8.10
C PHE A 204 11.76 13.98 8.88
N LEU A 205 12.71 14.90 9.04
CA LEU A 205 12.51 16.15 9.76
C LEU A 205 11.70 17.18 8.95
N ASN A 206 11.96 17.31 7.64
CA ASN A 206 11.20 18.20 6.75
C ASN A 206 9.71 17.85 6.71
N THR A 207 9.40 16.57 6.87
CA THR A 207 8.05 16.02 6.84
C THR A 207 7.47 15.80 8.23
N ASN A 208 7.88 16.60 9.23
CA ASN A 208 7.35 16.55 10.59
C ASN A 208 7.46 15.17 11.24
N PHE A 209 8.68 14.63 11.26
CA PHE A 209 8.97 13.25 11.68
C PHE A 209 8.26 12.21 10.80
N GLY A 210 8.29 12.42 9.49
CA GLY A 210 7.81 11.47 8.49
C GLY A 210 6.28 11.44 8.32
N GLN A 211 5.54 12.37 8.91
CA GLN A 211 4.09 12.35 8.90
C GLN A 211 3.52 13.25 7.78
N PRO A 212 2.91 12.68 6.71
CA PRO A 212 2.44 13.45 5.55
C PRO A 212 1.19 14.30 5.83
N TYR A 213 0.35 13.85 6.77
CA TYR A 213 -0.93 14.46 7.09
C TYR A 213 -1.09 14.59 8.61
N ASP A 214 -1.71 15.68 9.05
CA ASP A 214 -1.98 16.05 10.45
C ASP A 214 -0.74 16.27 11.35
N GLY A 215 0.47 16.07 10.83
CA GLY A 215 1.72 16.21 11.58
C GLY A 215 2.26 17.64 11.62
N ASN A 216 1.87 18.48 10.65
CA ASN A 216 2.32 19.87 10.54
C ASN A 216 1.25 20.82 11.09
N TYR A 217 1.60 21.60 12.11
CA TYR A 217 0.66 22.58 12.67
C TYR A 217 0.28 23.66 11.64
N TYR A 218 1.24 24.12 10.85
CA TYR A 218 1.10 25.27 9.96
C TYR A 218 0.37 24.96 8.64
N SER A 219 0.14 23.69 8.31
CA SER A 219 -0.70 23.29 7.18
C SER A 219 -2.20 23.37 7.50
N GLY A 220 -2.58 23.23 8.77
CA GLY A 220 -3.99 23.26 9.17
C GLY A 220 -4.84 22.10 8.65
N ASP A 221 -4.26 21.10 7.99
CA ASP A 221 -4.96 19.90 7.49
C ASP A 221 -5.43 18.98 8.63
N TRP A 222 -4.78 19.06 9.81
CA TRP A 222 -5.21 18.39 11.04
C TRP A 222 -6.62 18.78 11.53
N MET A 223 -7.25 19.78 10.90
CA MET A 223 -8.63 20.19 11.15
C MET A 223 -9.64 19.61 10.15
N MET A 224 -9.21 18.84 9.15
CA MET A 224 -10.05 18.39 8.04
C MET A 224 -10.64 16.99 8.22
N GLY A 225 -10.33 16.31 9.33
CA GLY A 225 -10.79 14.94 9.55
C GLY A 225 -10.12 13.90 8.64
N PRO A 226 -10.60 12.64 8.69
CA PRO A 226 -9.96 11.52 8.00
C PRO A 226 -9.95 11.71 6.47
N ASN A 227 -8.93 11.18 5.81
CA ASN A 227 -8.82 11.12 4.34
C ASN A 227 -9.04 9.70 3.79
N PHE A 228 -8.97 9.54 2.46
CA PHE A 228 -9.07 8.24 1.76
C PHE A 228 -8.18 7.17 2.36
N PHE A 229 -7.00 7.55 2.85
CA PHE A 229 -6.04 6.60 3.40
C PHE A 229 -6.22 6.36 4.90
N CYS A 230 -7.03 7.16 5.60
CA CYS A 230 -7.11 7.20 7.06
C CYS A 230 -5.70 7.34 7.70
N PHE A 231 -4.88 8.27 7.22
CA PHE A 231 -3.51 8.45 7.72
C PHE A 231 -3.38 9.32 8.97
N GLN A 232 -4.51 9.78 9.47
CA GLN A 232 -4.59 10.60 10.67
C GLN A 232 -4.29 9.75 11.91
N PRO A 233 -3.66 10.30 12.97
CA PRO A 233 -3.33 9.56 14.18
C PRO A 233 -4.51 8.82 14.83
N VAL A 234 -5.73 9.36 14.72
CA VAL A 234 -6.95 8.70 15.23
C VAL A 234 -7.19 7.32 14.59
N CYS A 235 -6.75 7.11 13.35
CA CYS A 235 -6.86 5.83 12.65
C CYS A 235 -5.89 4.78 13.21
N ASN A 236 -4.86 5.18 13.96
CA ASN A 236 -3.88 4.27 14.56
C ASN A 236 -4.31 3.73 15.93
N VAL A 237 -5.44 4.18 16.49
CA VAL A 237 -5.92 3.76 17.82
C VAL A 237 -5.99 2.23 17.94
N GLY A 238 -6.52 1.53 16.92
CA GLY A 238 -6.63 0.08 16.95
C GLY A 238 -5.25 -0.61 17.03
N MET A 239 -4.29 -0.13 16.25
CA MET A 239 -2.92 -0.65 16.27
C MET A 239 -2.24 -0.38 17.61
N GLU A 240 -2.32 0.86 18.11
CA GLU A 240 -1.73 1.21 19.41
C GLU A 240 -2.32 0.32 20.51
N LEU A 241 -3.65 0.13 20.54
CA LEU A 241 -4.29 -0.76 21.51
C LEU A 241 -3.80 -2.20 21.39
N SER A 242 -3.67 -2.76 20.17
CA SER A 242 -3.14 -4.13 20.01
C SER A 242 -1.72 -4.29 20.53
N THR A 243 -0.88 -3.25 20.39
CA THR A 243 0.51 -3.26 20.85
C THR A 243 0.58 -3.14 22.38
N TYR A 244 -0.16 -2.20 22.95
CA TYR A 244 0.03 -1.80 24.35
C TYR A 244 -0.81 -2.58 25.35
N ILE A 245 -1.95 -3.14 24.96
CA ILE A 245 -2.76 -3.94 25.88
C ILE A 245 -1.98 -5.13 26.45
N PRO A 246 -1.27 -5.96 25.65
CA PRO A 246 -0.43 -7.03 26.20
C PRO A 246 0.66 -6.51 27.15
N ILE A 247 1.26 -5.35 26.84
CA ILE A 247 2.29 -4.71 27.67
C ILE A 247 1.71 -4.25 29.02
N LEU A 248 0.51 -3.68 28.99
CA LEU A 248 -0.26 -3.15 30.13
C LEU A 248 -1.06 -4.21 30.90
N LYS A 249 -0.83 -5.51 30.64
CA LYS A 249 -1.45 -6.60 31.41
C LYS A 249 -1.35 -6.33 32.91
N PRO A 250 -2.47 -6.29 33.65
CA PRO A 250 -2.47 -5.89 35.05
C PRO A 250 -2.13 -7.06 35.98
N SER A 251 -1.29 -6.80 37.00
CA SER A 251 -0.97 -7.75 38.08
C SER A 251 -1.22 -7.17 39.48
N SER A 252 -1.68 -5.92 39.57
CA SER A 252 -1.98 -5.23 40.82
C SER A 252 -3.18 -4.29 40.66
N LEU A 253 -3.72 -3.79 41.77
CA LEU A 253 -4.76 -2.76 41.76
C LEU A 253 -4.32 -1.49 41.01
N ASP A 254 -3.08 -1.07 41.21
CA ASP A 254 -2.53 0.12 40.55
C ASP A 254 -2.39 -0.05 39.05
N ASP A 255 -2.11 -1.27 38.58
CA ASP A 255 -2.09 -1.56 37.15
C ASP A 255 -3.48 -1.48 36.51
N VAL A 256 -4.53 -1.91 37.23
CA VAL A 256 -5.91 -1.79 36.76
C VAL A 256 -6.29 -0.30 36.66
N LYS A 257 -5.96 0.50 37.68
CA LYS A 257 -6.15 1.96 37.64
C LYS A 257 -5.38 2.61 36.49
N ARG A 258 -4.13 2.17 36.26
CA ARG A 258 -3.30 2.67 35.16
C ARG A 258 -3.91 2.34 33.79
N LEU A 259 -4.42 1.12 33.61
CA LEU A 259 -5.13 0.76 32.38
C LEU A 259 -6.34 1.68 32.16
N GLU A 260 -7.12 1.94 33.22
CA GLU A 260 -8.25 2.85 33.17
C GLU A 260 -7.83 4.30 32.80
N GLU A 261 -6.74 4.81 33.38
CA GLU A 261 -6.17 6.12 33.03
C GLU A 261 -5.77 6.21 31.55
N ILE A 262 -5.08 5.18 31.03
CA ILE A 262 -4.68 5.13 29.62
C ILE A 262 -5.91 5.14 28.71
N LEU A 263 -6.95 4.37 29.04
CA LEU A 263 -8.19 4.36 28.28
C LEU A 263 -8.90 5.74 28.35
N LYS A 264 -8.93 6.40 29.50
CA LYS A 264 -9.44 7.79 29.63
C LYS A 264 -8.67 8.78 28.73
N LEU A 265 -7.36 8.58 28.55
CA LEU A 265 -6.57 9.40 27.62
C LEU A 265 -6.95 9.17 26.16
N TYR A 266 -7.32 7.95 25.76
CA TYR A 266 -7.88 7.71 24.43
C TYR A 266 -9.17 8.48 24.23
N LYS A 267 -10.09 8.47 25.21
CA LYS A 267 -11.31 9.28 25.17
C LYS A 267 -10.99 10.75 24.92
N LYS A 268 -10.03 11.31 25.67
CA LYS A 268 -9.58 12.70 25.50
C LYS A 268 -9.01 12.94 24.11
N SER A 269 -8.15 12.05 23.61
CA SER A 269 -7.54 12.14 22.29
C SER A 269 -8.59 12.16 21.17
N ILE A 270 -9.50 11.18 21.15
CA ILE A 270 -10.56 11.07 20.13
C ILE A 270 -11.53 12.26 20.18
N THR A 271 -11.87 12.71 21.40
CA THR A 271 -12.72 13.90 21.57
C THR A 271 -12.02 15.15 21.05
N GLN A 272 -10.75 15.35 21.38
CA GLN A 272 -9.97 16.48 20.87
C GLN A 272 -9.84 16.46 19.34
N PHE A 273 -9.70 15.28 18.73
CA PHE A 273 -9.72 15.16 17.28
C PHE A 273 -11.05 15.65 16.69
N THR A 274 -12.18 15.33 17.32
CA THR A 274 -13.51 15.85 16.93
C THR A 274 -13.57 17.38 17.04
N GLU A 275 -13.02 17.95 18.13
CA GLU A 275 -12.95 19.40 18.31
C GLU A 275 -12.06 20.09 17.27
N ASN A 276 -11.00 19.45 16.81
CA ASN A 276 -10.19 19.96 15.69
C ASN A 276 -10.99 20.02 14.39
N ILE A 277 -11.85 19.04 14.12
CA ILE A 277 -12.73 19.06 12.94
C ILE A 277 -13.74 20.21 13.02
N LYS A 278 -14.33 20.44 14.20
CA LYS A 278 -15.21 21.60 14.45
C LYS A 278 -14.46 22.93 14.25
N LEU A 279 -13.20 22.99 14.67
CA LEU A 279 -12.34 24.14 14.38
C LEU A 279 -12.12 24.32 12.88
N GLY A 280 -11.93 23.23 12.12
CA GLY A 280 -11.83 23.26 10.66
C GLY A 280 -13.04 23.92 10.00
N VAL A 281 -14.25 23.61 10.45
CA VAL A 281 -15.49 24.28 10.00
C VAL A 281 -15.43 25.78 10.28
N LYS A 282 -15.02 26.19 11.49
CA LYS A 282 -14.90 27.61 11.87
C LYS A 282 -13.80 28.35 11.10
N SER A 283 -12.73 27.65 10.73
CA SER A 283 -11.57 28.21 10.03
C SER A 283 -11.68 28.11 8.51
N GLY A 284 -12.70 27.46 7.96
CA GLY A 284 -12.90 27.27 6.53
C GLY A 284 -12.07 26.13 5.91
N MET A 285 -11.47 25.26 6.73
CA MET A 285 -10.75 24.06 6.31
C MET A 285 -11.71 22.87 6.28
N VAL A 286 -12.60 22.88 5.30
CA VAL A 286 -13.64 21.85 5.13
C VAL A 286 -13.48 21.14 3.80
N ARG A 287 -13.65 19.82 3.84
CA ARG A 287 -13.56 18.92 2.69
C ARG A 287 -14.76 19.07 1.74
N SER A 288 -14.59 18.62 0.50
CA SER A 288 -15.72 18.42 -0.41
C SER A 288 -16.59 17.24 0.07
N VAL A 289 -17.81 17.12 -0.46
CA VAL A 289 -18.70 15.99 -0.19
C VAL A 289 -17.99 14.66 -0.46
N GLU A 290 -17.35 14.51 -1.63
CA GLU A 290 -16.68 13.28 -2.02
C GLU A 290 -15.51 12.94 -1.09
N GLU A 291 -14.75 13.95 -0.66
CA GLU A 291 -13.67 13.77 0.30
C GLU A 291 -14.17 13.34 1.68
N CYS A 292 -15.27 13.92 2.15
CA CYS A 292 -15.90 13.56 3.43
C CYS A 292 -16.42 12.13 3.42
N GLU A 293 -17.15 11.74 2.38
CA GLU A 293 -17.67 10.37 2.23
C GLU A 293 -16.54 9.35 2.18
N THR A 294 -15.51 9.64 1.38
CA THR A 294 -14.35 8.79 1.22
C THR A 294 -13.56 8.64 2.52
N GLY A 295 -13.31 9.75 3.23
CA GLY A 295 -12.64 9.72 4.53
C GLY A 295 -13.43 8.99 5.60
N LEU A 296 -14.75 9.14 5.62
CA LEU A 296 -15.65 8.39 6.51
C LEU A 296 -15.61 6.89 6.21
N ASN A 297 -15.64 6.49 4.93
CA ASN A 297 -15.56 5.09 4.53
C ASN A 297 -14.22 4.46 4.96
N ALA A 298 -13.11 5.15 4.75
CA ALA A 298 -11.78 4.72 5.20
C ALA A 298 -11.72 4.58 6.74
N PHE A 299 -12.32 5.52 7.47
CA PHE A 299 -12.40 5.48 8.94
C PHE A 299 -13.26 4.31 9.44
N LYS A 300 -14.43 4.06 8.83
CA LYS A 300 -15.27 2.89 9.14
C LYS A 300 -14.57 1.57 8.80
N GLY A 301 -13.81 1.52 7.70
CA GLY A 301 -13.00 0.35 7.34
C GLY A 301 -11.88 0.08 8.36
N THR A 302 -11.42 1.10 9.08
CA THR A 302 -10.45 0.95 10.18
C THR A 302 -11.10 0.42 11.46
N PHE A 303 -12.37 0.74 11.71
CA PHE A 303 -13.15 0.30 12.88
C PHE A 303 -14.46 -0.39 12.48
N PRO A 304 -14.39 -1.52 11.74
CA PRO A 304 -15.56 -2.11 11.09
C PRO A 304 -16.58 -2.63 12.10
N MET A 305 -16.14 -3.16 13.24
CA MET A 305 -17.07 -3.72 14.23
C MET A 305 -17.78 -2.62 15.00
N ILE A 306 -17.11 -1.49 15.29
CA ILE A 306 -17.75 -0.31 15.88
C ILE A 306 -18.76 0.32 14.92
N ALA A 307 -18.41 0.38 13.63
CA ALA A 307 -19.32 0.88 12.61
C ALA A 307 -20.61 0.02 12.53
N GLN A 308 -20.50 -1.30 12.64
CA GLN A 308 -21.61 -2.25 12.51
C GLN A 308 -22.40 -2.52 13.80
N HIS A 309 -21.76 -2.44 14.97
CA HIS A 309 -22.34 -2.87 16.25
C HIS A 309 -22.35 -1.75 17.32
N ASN A 310 -22.32 -0.49 16.89
CA ASN A 310 -22.27 0.68 17.76
C ASN A 310 -21.05 0.63 18.71
N GLU A 311 -21.11 1.34 19.85
CA GLU A 311 -20.02 1.42 20.82
C GLU A 311 -19.55 0.05 21.35
N THR A 312 -20.43 -0.94 21.44
CA THR A 312 -20.08 -2.30 21.89
C THR A 312 -19.25 -3.08 20.87
N GLY A 313 -19.22 -2.62 19.61
CA GLY A 313 -18.42 -3.20 18.56
C GLY A 313 -16.92 -3.22 18.86
N ILE A 314 -16.44 -2.33 19.73
CA ILE A 314 -15.05 -2.34 20.20
C ILE A 314 -14.67 -3.70 20.80
N LEU A 315 -15.60 -4.38 21.48
CA LEU A 315 -15.37 -5.70 22.09
C LEU A 315 -15.30 -6.85 21.06
N LYS A 316 -15.56 -6.55 19.78
CA LYS A 316 -15.49 -7.53 18.68
C LYS A 316 -14.35 -7.22 17.72
N GLU A 317 -13.67 -6.10 17.89
CA GLU A 317 -12.54 -5.72 17.04
C GLU A 317 -11.40 -6.72 17.19
N SER A 318 -10.83 -7.15 16.06
CA SER A 318 -9.81 -8.20 16.03
C SER A 318 -8.56 -7.82 16.82
N PHE A 319 -8.24 -6.52 16.89
CA PHE A 319 -7.08 -5.98 17.61
C PHE A 319 -7.23 -6.00 19.14
N LEU A 320 -8.42 -6.32 19.67
CA LEU A 320 -8.69 -6.45 21.11
C LEU A 320 -8.85 -7.87 21.62
N LYS A 321 -8.68 -8.90 20.78
CA LYS A 321 -8.85 -10.31 21.17
C LYS A 321 -8.10 -10.69 22.45
N VAL A 322 -6.86 -10.22 22.61
CA VAL A 322 -6.02 -10.51 23.79
C VAL A 322 -6.58 -9.86 25.06
N ALA A 323 -7.12 -8.65 24.98
CA ALA A 323 -7.66 -7.92 26.14
C ALA A 323 -8.89 -8.59 26.76
N LEU A 324 -9.60 -9.37 25.94
CA LEU A 324 -10.92 -9.92 26.25
C LEU A 324 -10.87 -11.40 26.65
N GLN A 325 -9.68 -11.99 26.62
CA GLN A 325 -9.41 -13.35 27.05
C GLN A 325 -9.32 -13.44 28.58
N PRO A 326 -9.88 -14.49 29.23
CA PRO A 326 -9.74 -14.71 30.66
C PRO A 326 -8.28 -14.64 31.15
N GLU A 327 -7.35 -15.18 30.36
CA GLU A 327 -5.92 -15.24 30.63
C GLU A 327 -5.27 -13.86 30.80
N TYR A 328 -5.90 -12.80 30.28
CA TYR A 328 -5.43 -11.43 30.43
C TYR A 328 -5.48 -10.96 31.89
N LEU A 329 -6.42 -11.47 32.69
CA LEU A 329 -6.63 -11.04 34.08
C LEU A 329 -6.16 -12.07 35.12
N ASN A 330 -5.70 -13.25 34.68
CA ASN A 330 -5.25 -14.34 35.57
C ASN A 330 -4.02 -13.99 36.45
N SER A 331 -3.38 -12.84 36.24
CA SER A 331 -2.25 -12.37 37.06
C SER A 331 -2.66 -11.55 38.29
N LEU A 332 -3.95 -11.28 38.49
CA LEU A 332 -4.45 -10.55 39.67
C LEU A 332 -4.61 -11.48 40.87
N SER A 333 -4.23 -11.02 42.06
CA SER A 333 -4.49 -11.76 43.31
C SER A 333 -5.99 -11.78 43.63
N ASN A 334 -6.45 -12.84 44.32
CA ASN A 334 -7.83 -12.93 44.80
C ASN A 334 -8.22 -11.72 45.67
N GLU A 335 -7.29 -11.23 46.49
CA GLU A 335 -7.49 -10.01 47.28
C GLU A 335 -7.78 -8.78 46.40
N THR A 336 -7.00 -8.59 45.33
CA THR A 336 -7.21 -7.48 44.38
C THR A 336 -8.57 -7.59 43.68
N ILE A 337 -8.97 -8.82 43.32
CA ILE A 337 -10.26 -9.10 42.70
C ILE A 337 -11.41 -8.75 43.65
N GLU A 338 -11.33 -9.15 44.92
CA GLU A 338 -12.34 -8.82 45.93
C GLU A 338 -12.41 -7.31 46.24
N ILE A 339 -11.27 -6.62 46.27
CA ILE A 339 -11.24 -5.16 46.42
C ILE A 339 -11.95 -4.48 45.24
N LEU A 340 -11.64 -4.88 44.00
CA LEU A 340 -12.28 -4.32 42.82
C LEU A 340 -13.78 -4.62 42.78
N LYS A 341 -14.18 -5.83 43.18
CA LYS A 341 -15.58 -6.25 43.24
C LYS A 341 -16.37 -5.49 44.30
N SER A 342 -15.80 -5.28 45.49
CA SER A 342 -16.43 -4.49 46.55
C SER A 342 -16.57 -3.00 46.20
N GLN A 343 -15.60 -2.43 45.47
CA GLN A 343 -15.63 -1.03 45.05
C GLN A 343 -16.61 -0.77 43.88
N THR A 344 -16.72 -1.70 42.95
CA THR A 344 -17.45 -1.47 41.68
C THR A 344 -18.75 -2.26 41.55
N GLY A 345 -18.95 -3.28 42.39
CA GLY A 345 -20.06 -4.23 42.29
C GLY A 345 -19.97 -5.17 41.08
N LYS A 346 -18.84 -5.21 40.36
CA LYS A 346 -18.66 -5.97 39.11
C LYS A 346 -17.41 -6.84 39.16
N ASP A 347 -17.44 -7.95 38.42
CA ASP A 347 -16.25 -8.77 38.21
C ASP A 347 -15.26 -8.04 37.29
N VAL A 348 -13.96 -8.26 37.51
CA VAL A 348 -12.88 -7.54 36.78
C VAL A 348 -12.98 -7.63 35.25
N PRO A 349 -13.33 -8.76 34.62
CA PRO A 349 -13.53 -8.81 33.18
C PRO A 349 -14.64 -7.84 32.69
N GLN A 350 -15.70 -7.67 33.48
CA GLN A 350 -16.76 -6.73 33.17
C GLN A 350 -16.29 -5.28 33.32
N ILE A 351 -15.48 -4.99 34.34
CA ILE A 351 -14.86 -3.66 34.52
C ILE A 351 -14.05 -3.30 33.27
N VAL A 352 -13.15 -4.18 32.81
CA VAL A 352 -12.31 -3.91 31.62
C VAL A 352 -13.16 -3.68 30.37
N LYS A 353 -14.20 -4.51 30.16
CA LYS A 353 -15.13 -4.34 29.03
C LYS A 353 -15.85 -3.00 29.09
N ASP A 354 -16.41 -2.64 30.25
CA ASP A 354 -17.12 -1.39 30.45
C ASP A 354 -16.19 -0.19 30.23
N THR A 355 -14.95 -0.25 30.73
CA THR A 355 -13.96 0.82 30.54
C THR A 355 -13.56 0.98 29.07
N LEU A 356 -13.35 -0.12 28.33
CA LEU A 356 -13.08 -0.09 26.89
C LEU A 356 -14.24 0.52 26.11
N VAL A 357 -15.48 0.11 26.40
CA VAL A 357 -16.68 0.67 25.78
C VAL A 357 -16.79 2.16 26.10
N ALA A 358 -16.72 2.55 27.36
CA ALA A 358 -16.92 3.94 27.77
C ALA A 358 -15.84 4.91 27.26
N ASN A 359 -14.60 4.45 27.12
CA ASN A 359 -13.47 5.34 26.82
C ASN A 359 -12.87 5.18 25.43
N VAL A 360 -13.26 4.15 24.67
CA VAL A 360 -12.83 3.96 23.27
C VAL A 360 -14.03 3.75 22.36
N GLY A 361 -14.91 2.79 22.68
CA GLY A 361 -16.09 2.48 21.86
C GLY A 361 -17.05 3.65 21.69
N VAL A 362 -17.46 4.28 22.79
CA VAL A 362 -18.34 5.46 22.82
C VAL A 362 -17.73 6.64 22.07
N PRO A 363 -16.50 7.11 22.35
CA PRO A 363 -15.94 8.25 21.62
C PRO A 363 -15.69 7.97 20.14
N LEU A 364 -15.26 6.76 19.74
CA LEU A 364 -15.13 6.42 18.32
C LEU A 364 -16.50 6.39 17.62
N LYS A 365 -17.53 5.80 18.24
CA LYS A 365 -18.88 5.82 17.67
C LYS A 365 -19.47 7.24 17.60
N ALA A 366 -19.19 8.07 18.60
CA ALA A 366 -19.59 9.48 18.58
C ALA A 366 -18.91 10.24 17.43
N LEU A 367 -17.61 10.02 17.20
CA LEU A 367 -16.89 10.57 16.06
C LEU A 367 -17.50 10.09 14.73
N ILE A 368 -17.79 8.79 14.58
CA ILE A 368 -18.48 8.26 13.38
C ILE A 368 -19.82 8.99 13.16
N ARG A 369 -20.65 9.13 14.20
CA ARG A 369 -21.94 9.83 14.10
C ARG A 369 -21.78 11.30 13.73
N TYR A 370 -20.77 11.99 14.29
CA TYR A 370 -20.48 13.37 13.95
C TYR A 370 -20.03 13.51 12.48
N LEU A 371 -19.18 12.60 12.00
CA LEU A 371 -18.75 12.54 10.60
C LEU A 371 -19.93 12.23 9.65
N GLU A 372 -20.84 11.33 10.04
CA GLU A 372 -22.05 10.97 9.27
C GLU A 372 -23.11 12.08 9.23
N GLY A 373 -23.21 12.88 10.29
CA GLY A 373 -24.27 13.87 10.47
C GLY A 373 -23.76 15.30 10.32
N GLU A 374 -23.43 15.93 11.45
CA GLU A 374 -23.13 17.36 11.53
C GLU A 374 -21.97 17.76 10.61
N TYR A 375 -20.86 17.02 10.61
CA TYR A 375 -19.73 17.35 9.74
C TYR A 375 -20.07 17.18 8.25
N ALA A 376 -20.76 16.09 7.89
CA ALA A 376 -21.20 15.86 6.51
C ALA A 376 -22.06 17.03 5.99
N SER A 377 -22.91 17.61 6.84
CA SER A 377 -23.70 18.79 6.49
C SER A 377 -22.84 20.02 6.16
N HIS A 378 -21.62 20.11 6.69
CA HIS A 378 -20.70 21.21 6.41
C HIS A 378 -19.85 20.99 5.15
N CYS A 379 -19.74 19.75 4.67
CA CYS A 379 -18.98 19.43 3.46
C CYS A 379 -19.58 20.15 2.25
N VAL A 380 -18.69 20.64 1.37
CA VAL A 380 -19.11 21.51 0.27
C VAL A 380 -19.17 20.76 -1.06
N PRO A 381 -20.06 21.14 -1.99
CA PRO A 381 -20.01 20.61 -3.35
C PRO A 381 -18.64 20.83 -3.97
N SER A 382 -18.18 19.90 -4.80
CA SER A 382 -16.91 20.03 -5.51
C SER A 382 -16.84 21.30 -6.37
N SER A 383 -17.98 21.84 -6.83
CA SER A 383 -18.09 23.14 -7.51
C SER A 383 -17.70 24.35 -6.64
N VAL A 384 -17.71 24.21 -5.31
CA VAL A 384 -17.25 25.24 -4.35
C VAL A 384 -15.77 25.05 -4.02
N SER A 385 -15.36 23.81 -3.72
CA SER A 385 -13.98 23.45 -3.44
C SER A 385 -13.75 21.99 -3.79
N SER A 386 -12.95 21.75 -4.82
CA SER A 386 -12.52 20.40 -5.20
C SER A 386 -11.18 20.00 -4.57
N GLY A 387 -10.43 20.94 -4.01
CA GLY A 387 -9.16 20.69 -3.35
C GLY A 387 -8.66 21.88 -2.53
N LEU A 388 -7.39 21.81 -2.14
CA LEU A 388 -6.75 22.79 -1.25
C LEU A 388 -6.60 24.18 -1.88
N ALA A 389 -6.61 24.28 -3.22
CA ALA A 389 -6.46 25.56 -3.92
C ALA A 389 -7.55 26.58 -3.55
N ASN A 390 -8.72 26.10 -3.13
CA ASN A 390 -9.87 26.90 -2.76
C ASN A 390 -10.07 27.01 -1.23
N ARG A 391 -9.09 26.55 -0.44
CA ARG A 391 -9.16 26.55 1.04
C ARG A 391 -8.14 27.53 1.63
N PRO A 392 -8.46 28.18 2.77
CA PRO A 392 -9.71 28.10 3.52
C PRO A 392 -10.89 28.80 2.81
N LEU A 393 -12.10 28.25 2.96
CA LEU A 393 -13.35 28.89 2.55
C LEU A 393 -13.56 30.21 3.31
N ARG A 394 -14.36 31.13 2.75
CA ARG A 394 -14.65 32.45 3.38
C ARG A 394 -15.83 32.43 4.36
N TYR A 395 -16.73 31.47 4.18
CA TYR A 395 -17.99 31.36 4.92
C TYR A 395 -18.22 29.90 5.28
N VAL A 396 -18.99 29.67 6.34
CA VAL A 396 -19.49 28.34 6.69
C VAL A 396 -20.56 27.92 5.67
N TYR A 397 -20.60 26.63 5.34
CA TYR A 397 -21.63 26.04 4.50
C TYR A 397 -22.46 25.06 5.31
N THR A 398 -23.74 24.91 4.99
CA THR A 398 -24.63 23.89 5.54
C THR A 398 -25.48 23.30 4.42
N ASN A 399 -25.46 21.99 4.26
CA ASN A 399 -26.10 21.24 3.17
C ASN A 399 -25.80 21.83 1.79
N GLY A 400 -24.53 22.18 1.58
CA GLY A 400 -24.03 22.80 0.34
C GLY A 400 -24.42 24.27 0.12
N VAL A 401 -25.18 24.89 1.03
CA VAL A 401 -25.59 26.29 0.94
C VAL A 401 -24.64 27.17 1.78
N ARG A 402 -24.16 28.26 1.19
CA ARG A 402 -23.31 29.25 1.85
C ARG A 402 -24.10 30.06 2.88
N ASP A 403 -23.63 30.10 4.13
CA ASP A 403 -24.17 30.98 5.17
C ASP A 403 -23.38 32.29 5.22
N THR A 404 -23.95 33.36 4.66
CA THR A 404 -23.31 34.68 4.60
C THR A 404 -23.21 35.37 5.96
N SER A 405 -23.97 34.94 6.97
CA SER A 405 -23.89 35.46 8.33
C SER A 405 -22.71 34.89 9.13
N ARG A 406 -22.22 33.71 8.72
CA ARG A 406 -21.15 32.98 9.42
C ARG A 406 -19.85 33.01 8.62
N ARG A 407 -19.08 34.09 8.77
CA ARG A 407 -17.72 34.21 8.21
C ARG A 407 -16.74 33.32 8.98
N THR A 408 -15.84 32.65 8.26
CA THR A 408 -14.77 31.83 8.85
C THR A 408 -13.57 32.69 9.27
N SER A 409 -12.78 32.24 10.25
CA SER A 409 -11.59 32.96 10.71
C SER A 409 -10.44 32.97 9.69
N GLN A 410 -10.26 31.88 8.94
CA GLN A 410 -9.15 31.68 8.00
C GLN A 410 -7.76 31.75 8.66
N THR A 411 -7.69 31.52 9.98
CA THR A 411 -6.47 31.56 10.79
C THR A 411 -6.34 30.32 11.67
N LEU A 412 -5.10 30.01 12.04
CA LEU A 412 -4.76 29.05 13.09
C LEU A 412 -5.05 29.64 14.48
N PRO A 413 -5.15 28.80 15.53
CA PRO A 413 -5.35 29.26 16.91
C PRO A 413 -4.32 30.29 17.41
N THR A 414 -3.11 30.28 16.86
CA THR A 414 -2.02 31.21 17.19
C THR A 414 -1.99 32.47 16.31
N GLY A 415 -2.97 32.63 15.40
CA GLY A 415 -3.18 33.85 14.61
C GLY A 415 -2.59 33.84 13.19
N GLU A 416 -1.75 32.87 12.85
CA GLU A 416 -1.18 32.74 11.50
C GLU A 416 -2.28 32.45 10.48
N ARG A 417 -2.15 33.04 9.30
CA ARG A 417 -3.12 32.88 8.21
C ARG A 417 -2.98 31.49 7.55
N LEU A 418 -4.12 30.84 7.34
CA LEU A 418 -4.19 29.59 6.59
C LEU A 418 -4.13 29.85 5.08
N ASP A 419 -3.39 28.98 4.38
CA ASP A 419 -3.27 29.01 2.92
C ASP A 419 -3.18 27.56 2.40
N GLY A 420 -4.21 27.11 1.70
CA GLY A 420 -4.28 25.75 1.17
C GLY A 420 -3.24 25.47 0.07
N LYS A 421 -2.82 26.47 -0.71
CA LYS A 421 -1.75 26.28 -1.71
C LYS A 421 -0.40 26.10 -1.04
N LYS A 422 -0.12 26.88 0.00
CA LYS A 422 1.09 26.71 0.83
C LYS A 422 1.09 25.36 1.55
N THR A 423 -0.08 24.94 2.04
CA THR A 423 -0.29 23.61 2.63
C THR A 423 0.07 22.51 1.65
N TYR A 424 -0.46 22.58 0.44
CA TYR A 424 -0.17 21.61 -0.61
C TYR A 424 1.32 21.61 -1.03
N ALA A 425 1.96 22.78 -1.11
CA ALA A 425 3.38 22.87 -1.42
C ALA A 425 4.27 22.15 -0.37
N GLY A 426 3.86 22.13 0.90
CA GLY A 426 4.50 21.29 1.91
C GLY A 426 4.23 19.80 1.70
N MET A 427 2.96 19.42 1.47
CA MET A 427 2.56 18.02 1.31
C MET A 427 3.20 17.33 0.10
N ILE A 428 3.27 18.01 -1.06
CA ILE A 428 3.79 17.40 -2.29
C ILE A 428 5.24 16.94 -2.12
N SER A 429 6.05 17.67 -1.34
CA SER A 429 7.46 17.32 -1.06
C SER A 429 7.63 15.99 -0.33
N TYR A 430 6.64 15.56 0.46
CA TYR A 430 6.65 14.23 1.08
C TYR A 430 6.61 13.12 0.01
N PHE A 431 5.80 13.33 -1.02
CA PHE A 431 5.51 12.32 -2.03
C PHE A 431 6.53 12.29 -3.14
N THR A 432 7.01 13.46 -3.55
CA THR A 432 8.00 13.62 -4.61
C THR A 432 9.43 13.52 -4.08
N ASP A 433 9.62 13.64 -2.75
CA ASP A 433 10.92 13.58 -2.06
C ASP A 433 11.97 14.52 -2.69
N THR A 434 11.48 15.66 -3.18
CA THR A 434 12.27 16.68 -3.89
C THR A 434 11.67 18.05 -3.63
N ASP A 435 12.47 19.11 -3.81
CA ASP A 435 12.03 20.51 -3.70
C ASP A 435 11.27 21.00 -4.96
N ILE A 436 10.71 20.08 -5.74
CA ILE A 436 9.97 20.43 -6.96
C ILE A 436 8.67 21.15 -6.61
N THR A 437 8.34 22.17 -7.41
CA THR A 437 7.13 22.96 -7.19
C THR A 437 5.90 22.30 -7.81
N ALA A 438 4.73 22.59 -7.24
CA ALA A 438 3.45 22.15 -7.82
C ALA A 438 3.27 22.62 -9.29
N SER A 439 3.76 23.82 -9.64
CA SER A 439 3.70 24.31 -11.02
C SER A 439 4.57 23.48 -11.96
N TYR A 440 5.80 23.14 -11.56
CA TYR A 440 6.68 22.27 -12.34
C TYR A 440 6.02 20.91 -12.59
N VAL A 441 5.44 20.31 -11.56
CA VAL A 441 4.74 19.01 -11.67
C VAL A 441 3.54 19.11 -12.61
N TYR A 442 2.74 20.18 -12.51
CA TYR A 442 1.61 20.45 -13.40
C TYR A 442 2.03 20.55 -14.87
N GLU A 443 3.05 21.35 -15.16
CA GLU A 443 3.58 21.56 -16.52
C GLU A 443 4.20 20.28 -17.09
N LYS A 444 4.92 19.53 -16.25
CA LYS A 444 5.52 18.26 -16.65
C LYS A 444 4.46 17.20 -17.00
N GLY A 445 3.33 17.21 -16.31
CA GLY A 445 2.18 16.37 -16.66
C GLY A 445 1.68 16.64 -18.07
N TRP A 446 1.51 17.92 -18.45
CA TRP A 446 1.10 18.30 -19.80
C TRP A 446 2.12 17.96 -20.87
N GLU A 447 3.42 18.17 -20.59
CA GLU A 447 4.51 17.80 -21.50
C GLU A 447 4.43 16.31 -21.87
N ILE A 448 4.31 15.44 -20.87
CA ILE A 448 4.29 13.98 -21.06
C ILE A 448 2.98 13.54 -21.72
N LEU A 449 1.86 14.13 -21.34
CA LEU A 449 0.57 13.85 -21.96
C LEU A 449 0.60 14.17 -23.46
N ASN A 450 1.11 15.33 -23.83
CA ASN A 450 1.21 15.77 -25.22
C ASN A 450 2.15 14.89 -26.06
N ALA A 451 3.20 14.32 -25.44
CA ALA A 451 4.10 13.38 -26.10
C ALA A 451 3.51 11.96 -26.23
N THR A 452 2.62 11.55 -25.32
CA THR A 452 2.12 10.16 -25.26
C THR A 452 0.79 9.99 -25.99
N TYR A 453 -0.12 10.96 -25.92
CA TYR A 453 -1.46 10.87 -26.50
C TYR A 453 -1.49 10.59 -28.03
N PRO A 454 -0.60 11.17 -28.86
CA PRO A 454 -0.54 10.84 -30.28
C PRO A 454 -0.33 9.34 -30.56
N GLN A 455 0.44 8.65 -29.71
CA GLN A 455 0.69 7.21 -29.87
C GLN A 455 -0.57 6.37 -29.66
N VAL A 456 -1.46 6.82 -28.76
CA VAL A 456 -2.75 6.16 -28.51
C VAL A 456 -3.72 6.37 -29.67
N ILE A 457 -3.67 7.53 -30.32
CA ILE A 457 -4.42 7.76 -31.57
C ILE A 457 -3.94 6.81 -32.68
N GLU A 458 -2.63 6.64 -32.83
CA GLU A 458 -2.09 5.73 -33.85
C GLU A 458 -2.46 4.26 -33.57
N ILE A 459 -2.52 3.83 -32.30
CA ILE A 459 -3.06 2.50 -31.96
C ILE A 459 -4.52 2.36 -32.37
N ALA A 460 -5.35 3.39 -32.18
CA ALA A 460 -6.74 3.33 -32.60
C ALA A 460 -6.86 3.17 -34.12
N LYS A 461 -6.02 3.84 -34.91
CA LYS A 461 -5.96 3.66 -36.37
C LYS A 461 -5.47 2.27 -36.74
N GLU A 462 -4.37 1.81 -36.14
CA GLU A 462 -3.81 0.46 -36.37
C GLU A 462 -4.85 -0.63 -36.08
N PHE A 463 -5.58 -0.52 -34.97
CA PHE A 463 -6.58 -1.50 -34.58
C PHE A 463 -7.80 -1.51 -35.51
N THR A 464 -8.25 -0.34 -35.94
CA THR A 464 -9.50 -0.20 -36.72
C THR A 464 -9.28 -0.28 -38.23
N GLY A 465 -8.06 -0.06 -38.71
CA GLY A 465 -7.74 0.09 -40.14
C GLY A 465 -8.28 1.39 -40.76
N LEU A 466 -8.69 2.37 -39.95
CA LEU A 466 -9.29 3.62 -40.41
C LEU A 466 -8.27 4.75 -40.42
N ASP A 467 -8.10 5.42 -41.57
CA ASP A 467 -7.20 6.58 -41.70
C ASP A 467 -7.75 7.84 -41.03
N ASN A 468 -9.07 8.01 -41.01
CA ASN A 468 -9.71 9.15 -40.38
C ASN A 468 -9.60 9.04 -38.85
N THR A 469 -8.83 9.94 -38.23
CA THR A 469 -8.60 9.96 -36.78
C THR A 469 -9.88 9.95 -35.96
N SER A 470 -10.90 10.74 -36.32
CA SER A 470 -12.14 10.84 -35.55
C SER A 470 -12.93 9.53 -35.59
N ALA A 471 -13.04 8.93 -36.77
CA ALA A 471 -13.70 7.64 -36.96
C ALA A 471 -12.95 6.50 -36.25
N ALA A 472 -11.62 6.47 -36.36
CA ALA A 472 -10.76 5.50 -35.68
C ALA A 472 -10.91 5.58 -34.16
N VAL A 473 -10.80 6.78 -33.58
CA VAL A 473 -10.95 6.99 -32.14
C VAL A 473 -12.37 6.62 -31.68
N THR A 474 -13.41 7.00 -32.41
CA THR A 474 -14.80 6.67 -32.05
C THR A 474 -15.02 5.15 -32.05
N SER A 475 -14.61 4.46 -33.12
CA SER A 475 -14.75 3.01 -33.23
C SER A 475 -13.91 2.27 -32.18
N PHE A 476 -12.70 2.74 -31.91
CA PHE A 476 -11.84 2.12 -30.90
C PHE A 476 -12.39 2.34 -29.49
N ARG A 477 -12.87 3.55 -29.17
CA ARG A 477 -13.54 3.83 -27.88
C ARG A 477 -14.76 2.95 -27.67
N HIS A 478 -15.56 2.71 -28.70
CA HIS A 478 -16.65 1.73 -28.64
C HIS A 478 -16.12 0.35 -28.23
N LYS A 479 -15.07 -0.13 -28.92
CA LYS A 479 -14.45 -1.43 -28.61
C LYS A 479 -13.99 -1.53 -27.15
N LEU A 480 -13.42 -0.48 -26.59
CA LEU A 480 -12.94 -0.46 -25.20
C LEU A 480 -14.07 -0.63 -24.16
N THR A 481 -15.31 -0.30 -24.53
CA THR A 481 -16.49 -0.41 -23.64
C THR A 481 -17.23 -1.74 -23.79
N GLU A 482 -16.86 -2.57 -24.77
CA GLU A 482 -17.50 -3.87 -24.99
C GLU A 482 -17.21 -4.84 -23.84
N GLN A 483 -18.22 -5.66 -23.50
CA GLN A 483 -18.18 -6.54 -22.34
C GLN A 483 -17.06 -7.61 -22.42
N ASP A 484 -16.62 -7.97 -23.63
CA ASP A 484 -15.52 -8.92 -23.85
C ASP A 484 -14.16 -8.36 -23.38
N MET A 485 -14.05 -7.04 -23.18
CA MET A 485 -12.88 -6.40 -22.55
C MET A 485 -12.79 -6.63 -21.04
N TYR A 486 -13.84 -7.16 -20.40
CA TYR A 486 -13.94 -7.33 -18.94
C TYR A 486 -14.08 -8.80 -18.53
N PHE A 487 -13.88 -9.08 -17.24
CA PHE A 487 -13.91 -10.43 -16.68
C PHE A 487 -15.31 -10.90 -16.29
N ASN A 488 -16.26 -9.98 -16.10
CA ASN A 488 -17.68 -10.29 -16.02
C ASN A 488 -18.30 -10.30 -17.43
N ALA A 489 -19.22 -11.24 -17.68
CA ALA A 489 -19.91 -11.38 -18.96
C ALA A 489 -21.20 -10.54 -19.05
N GLU A 490 -21.73 -10.12 -17.91
CA GLU A 490 -22.94 -9.31 -17.76
C GLU A 490 -22.72 -8.32 -16.61
N SER A 491 -23.56 -7.29 -16.52
CA SER A 491 -23.57 -6.40 -15.36
C SER A 491 -23.88 -7.15 -14.08
N PHE A 492 -23.24 -6.77 -12.97
CA PHE A 492 -23.49 -7.43 -11.70
C PHE A 492 -24.92 -7.16 -11.19
N PRO A 493 -25.60 -8.17 -10.61
CA PRO A 493 -26.91 -8.00 -10.00
C PRO A 493 -26.92 -6.91 -8.92
N LYS A 494 -28.01 -6.14 -8.81
CA LYS A 494 -28.15 -5.06 -7.81
C LYS A 494 -27.94 -5.53 -6.37
N ASN A 495 -28.34 -6.76 -6.05
CA ASN A 495 -28.12 -7.35 -4.72
C ASN A 495 -26.64 -7.67 -4.42
N GLU A 496 -25.77 -7.74 -5.44
CA GLU A 496 -24.31 -7.84 -5.30
C GLU A 496 -23.59 -6.47 -5.35
N SER A 497 -24.34 -5.39 -5.54
CA SER A 497 -23.80 -4.01 -5.66
C SER A 497 -24.47 -3.01 -4.72
N SER A 498 -25.34 -3.48 -3.84
CA SER A 498 -25.99 -2.67 -2.82
C SER A 498 -25.07 -2.39 -1.64
N SER A 499 -25.42 -1.40 -0.82
CA SER A 499 -24.77 -1.16 0.47
C SER A 499 -24.76 -2.40 1.38
N GLU A 500 -25.82 -3.21 1.30
CA GLU A 500 -25.90 -4.49 2.01
C GLU A 500 -24.94 -5.55 1.43
N ALA A 501 -24.70 -5.52 0.12
CA ALA A 501 -23.70 -6.37 -0.53
C ALA A 501 -22.29 -6.05 -0.03
N PHE A 502 -21.95 -4.76 0.07
CA PHE A 502 -20.66 -4.31 0.57
C PHE A 502 -20.37 -4.81 1.99
N ARG A 503 -21.44 -4.98 2.79
CA ARG A 503 -21.36 -5.53 4.15
C ARG A 503 -21.24 -7.05 4.17
N ARG A 504 -21.99 -7.76 3.31
CA ARG A 504 -22.07 -9.23 3.34
C ARG A 504 -20.97 -9.91 2.54
N CYS A 505 -20.47 -9.27 1.49
CA CYS A 505 -19.46 -9.80 0.58
C CYS A 505 -18.06 -9.27 0.92
N SER A 506 -17.77 -9.11 2.21
CA SER A 506 -16.52 -8.52 2.72
C SER A 506 -15.47 -9.56 3.14
N SER A 507 -15.66 -10.82 2.76
CA SER A 507 -14.70 -11.93 2.93
C SER A 507 -14.86 -12.92 1.79
N ASP A 508 -13.91 -13.83 1.58
CA ASP A 508 -14.01 -14.88 0.57
C ASP A 508 -15.26 -15.75 0.74
N GLU A 509 -15.58 -16.14 1.98
CA GLU A 509 -16.79 -16.90 2.30
C GLU A 509 -18.06 -16.08 2.05
N GLY A 510 -18.05 -14.80 2.44
CA GLY A 510 -19.15 -13.87 2.21
C GLY A 510 -19.40 -13.63 0.73
N ALA A 511 -18.33 -13.42 -0.05
CA ALA A 511 -18.38 -13.21 -1.48
C ALA A 511 -18.90 -14.45 -2.23
N LYS A 512 -18.38 -15.65 -1.91
CA LYS A 512 -18.88 -16.92 -2.48
C LYS A 512 -20.37 -17.12 -2.22
N LYS A 513 -20.83 -16.77 -1.01
CA LYS A 513 -22.21 -17.03 -0.57
C LYS A 513 -23.21 -15.97 -1.03
N TYR A 514 -22.82 -14.71 -1.02
CA TYR A 514 -23.74 -13.57 -1.21
C TYR A 514 -23.46 -12.76 -2.47
N CYS A 515 -22.28 -12.88 -3.08
CA CYS A 515 -21.92 -12.24 -4.36
C CYS A 515 -21.30 -13.25 -5.36
N PRO A 516 -22.00 -14.36 -5.68
CA PRO A 516 -21.44 -15.44 -6.49
C PRO A 516 -21.04 -15.00 -7.91
N LYS A 517 -21.74 -14.05 -8.53
CA LYS A 517 -21.41 -13.57 -9.89
C LYS A 517 -20.12 -12.75 -9.89
N ARG A 518 -19.94 -11.86 -8.91
CA ARG A 518 -18.67 -11.16 -8.68
C ARG A 518 -17.54 -12.11 -8.36
N TRP A 519 -17.79 -13.11 -7.52
CA TRP A 519 -16.78 -14.11 -7.17
C TRP A 519 -16.31 -14.89 -8.39
N GLU A 520 -17.22 -15.32 -9.27
CA GLU A 520 -16.88 -16.01 -10.52
C GLU A 520 -16.00 -15.15 -11.45
N ALA A 521 -16.36 -13.88 -11.64
CA ALA A 521 -15.59 -12.92 -12.44
C ALA A 521 -14.18 -12.70 -11.85
N LEU A 522 -14.07 -12.58 -10.52
CA LEU A 522 -12.78 -12.47 -9.83
C LEU A 522 -11.91 -13.71 -10.06
N GLN A 523 -12.46 -14.92 -10.06
CA GLN A 523 -11.68 -16.13 -10.34
C GLN A 523 -11.11 -16.15 -11.77
N LYS A 524 -11.87 -15.64 -12.76
CA LYS A 524 -11.37 -15.47 -14.13
C LYS A 524 -10.22 -14.47 -14.18
N TRP A 525 -10.36 -13.35 -13.46
CA TRP A 525 -9.30 -12.36 -13.33
C TRP A 525 -8.05 -12.97 -12.70
N PHE A 526 -8.18 -13.67 -11.57
CA PHE A 526 -7.06 -14.36 -10.91
C PHE A 526 -6.33 -15.33 -11.83
N LYS A 527 -7.07 -16.09 -12.65
CA LYS A 527 -6.46 -17.00 -13.63
C LYS A 527 -5.60 -16.22 -14.63
N THR A 528 -6.16 -15.18 -15.25
CA THR A 528 -5.43 -14.36 -16.23
C THR A 528 -4.22 -13.66 -15.63
N SER A 529 -4.32 -13.11 -14.42
CA SER A 529 -3.16 -12.47 -13.77
C SER A 529 -2.02 -13.46 -13.53
N ARG A 530 -2.31 -14.71 -13.12
CA ARG A 530 -1.26 -15.77 -13.00
C ARG A 530 -0.62 -16.13 -14.33
N GLU A 531 -1.42 -16.23 -15.39
CA GLU A 531 -0.93 -16.50 -16.75
C GLU A 531 0.01 -15.38 -17.21
N VAL A 532 -0.40 -14.12 -17.04
CA VAL A 532 0.39 -12.95 -17.42
C VAL A 532 1.70 -12.88 -16.63
N MET A 533 1.68 -13.08 -15.30
CA MET A 533 2.90 -13.13 -14.50
C MET A 533 3.89 -14.19 -15.00
N SER A 534 3.38 -15.38 -15.35
CA SER A 534 4.21 -16.49 -15.87
C SER A 534 4.83 -16.16 -17.24
N LEU A 535 4.13 -15.40 -18.09
CA LEU A 535 4.59 -14.99 -19.40
C LEU A 535 5.57 -13.80 -19.37
N LEU A 536 5.53 -12.99 -18.31
CA LEU A 536 6.45 -11.85 -18.11
C LEU A 536 7.83 -12.30 -17.61
N ASP A 537 7.89 -13.30 -16.74
CA ASP A 537 9.13 -13.80 -16.14
C ASP A 537 10.29 -14.02 -17.14
N PRO A 538 10.12 -14.82 -18.23
CA PRO A 538 11.21 -15.06 -19.18
C PRO A 538 11.69 -13.79 -19.90
N LYS A 539 10.82 -12.77 -20.05
CA LYS A 539 11.17 -11.50 -20.70
C LYS A 539 12.09 -10.61 -19.86
N THR A 540 12.21 -10.90 -18.55
CA THR A 540 13.00 -10.09 -17.61
C THR A 540 14.39 -10.69 -17.31
N VAL A 541 14.71 -11.89 -17.81
CA VAL A 541 15.95 -12.62 -17.49
C VAL A 541 17.22 -11.85 -17.85
N ASN A 542 17.19 -11.07 -18.93
CA ASN A 542 18.32 -10.26 -19.38
C ASN A 542 18.42 -8.91 -18.66
N MET A 543 17.43 -8.56 -17.83
CA MET A 543 17.34 -7.28 -17.14
C MET A 543 17.74 -7.35 -15.66
N PHE A 544 17.74 -8.55 -15.07
CA PHE A 544 17.97 -8.75 -13.64
C PHE A 544 18.90 -9.93 -13.34
N HIS A 545 19.44 -9.95 -12.12
CA HIS A 545 20.20 -11.08 -11.59
C HIS A 545 19.24 -12.00 -10.83
N PHE A 546 19.01 -13.19 -11.38
CA PHE A 546 18.10 -14.18 -10.78
C PHE A 546 18.79 -15.05 -9.73
N THR A 547 20.12 -15.16 -9.80
CA THR A 547 20.94 -15.99 -8.92
C THR A 547 22.27 -15.29 -8.64
N GLY A 548 23.06 -15.86 -7.72
CA GLY A 548 24.41 -15.40 -7.39
C GLY A 548 24.43 -14.30 -6.34
N GLU A 549 25.60 -13.70 -6.11
CA GLU A 549 25.80 -12.70 -5.05
C GLU A 549 25.07 -11.39 -5.33
N GLN A 550 24.84 -11.08 -6.60
CA GLN A 550 24.12 -9.88 -7.05
C GLN A 550 22.62 -10.11 -7.25
N GLN A 551 22.06 -11.22 -6.75
CA GLN A 551 20.65 -11.55 -6.94
C GLN A 551 19.74 -10.37 -6.54
N THR A 552 18.93 -9.90 -7.47
CA THR A 552 17.95 -8.82 -7.28
C THR A 552 16.52 -9.33 -7.22
N THR A 553 16.27 -10.52 -7.76
CA THR A 553 14.90 -11.05 -7.85
C THR A 553 14.54 -11.87 -6.61
N PRO A 554 13.37 -11.65 -6.01
CA PRO A 554 12.89 -12.40 -4.87
C PRO A 554 12.56 -13.86 -5.21
N GLY A 555 12.64 -14.73 -4.21
CA GLY A 555 12.14 -16.11 -4.25
C GLY A 555 10.76 -16.28 -3.61
N CYS A 556 10.24 -15.30 -2.88
CA CYS A 556 8.93 -15.38 -2.24
C CYS A 556 7.78 -15.61 -3.23
N PRO A 557 6.85 -16.54 -2.97
CA PRO A 557 5.65 -16.69 -3.79
C PRO A 557 4.67 -15.52 -3.62
N VAL A 558 3.94 -15.21 -4.69
CA VAL A 558 2.87 -14.20 -4.71
C VAL A 558 1.49 -14.87 -4.80
N SER A 559 0.61 -14.59 -3.83
CA SER A 559 -0.77 -15.05 -3.79
C SER A 559 -1.74 -13.94 -4.21
N LEU A 560 -2.65 -14.24 -5.14
CA LEU A 560 -3.74 -13.34 -5.49
C LEU A 560 -4.88 -13.41 -4.47
N ILE A 561 -5.35 -12.25 -3.99
CA ILE A 561 -6.44 -12.13 -3.02
C ILE A 561 -7.41 -11.01 -3.42
N ALA A 562 -8.64 -11.06 -2.90
CA ALA A 562 -9.63 -10.02 -3.13
C ALA A 562 -9.37 -8.80 -2.25
N ASP A 563 -9.56 -7.60 -2.79
CA ASP A 563 -9.74 -6.38 -2.02
C ASP A 563 -11.23 -6.04 -1.92
N PHE A 564 -11.78 -6.20 -0.72
CA PHE A 564 -13.20 -5.97 -0.42
C PHE A 564 -13.52 -4.51 -0.03
N MET A 565 -12.58 -3.58 -0.17
CA MET A 565 -12.85 -2.16 0.06
C MET A 565 -13.72 -1.57 -1.08
N PRO A 566 -14.94 -1.05 -0.82
CA PRO A 566 -15.82 -0.56 -1.88
C PRO A 566 -15.27 0.64 -2.66
N THR A 567 -14.38 1.42 -2.04
CA THR A 567 -13.72 2.57 -2.66
C THR A 567 -12.45 2.20 -3.42
N SER A 568 -12.00 0.94 -3.36
CA SER A 568 -10.83 0.47 -4.10
C SER A 568 -11.13 0.37 -5.59
N ALA A 569 -10.18 0.85 -6.39
CA ALA A 569 -10.31 0.95 -7.85
C ALA A 569 -9.10 0.35 -8.61
N ALA A 570 -8.02 0.02 -7.91
CA ALA A 570 -6.77 -0.44 -8.50
C ALA A 570 -6.20 -1.64 -7.74
N GLN A 571 -5.44 -2.45 -8.45
CA GLN A 571 -4.66 -3.55 -7.92
C GLN A 571 -3.57 -3.11 -6.92
N SER A 572 -3.15 -4.04 -6.05
CA SER A 572 -2.19 -3.82 -4.96
C SER A 572 -1.08 -4.86 -4.89
N TYR A 573 0.04 -4.48 -4.29
CA TYR A 573 1.06 -5.42 -3.82
C TYR A 573 1.44 -5.24 -2.35
N VAL A 574 1.60 -6.37 -1.64
CA VAL A 574 2.05 -6.44 -0.26
C VAL A 574 3.17 -7.49 -0.13
N ASN A 575 4.34 -7.07 0.34
CA ASN A 575 5.47 -7.96 0.59
C ASN A 575 5.31 -8.82 1.86
N SER A 576 6.08 -9.90 1.94
CA SER A 576 6.26 -10.75 3.12
C SER A 576 7.48 -10.30 3.95
N ASP A 577 7.88 -11.09 4.93
CA ASP A 577 9.19 -10.94 5.58
C ASP A 577 10.34 -11.49 4.73
N SER A 578 11.57 -11.23 5.16
CA SER A 578 12.80 -11.67 4.46
C SER A 578 12.97 -13.18 4.42
N SER A 579 12.27 -13.93 5.28
CA SER A 579 12.31 -15.39 5.33
C SER A 579 11.17 -16.06 4.56
N CYS A 580 10.26 -15.26 3.99
CA CYS A 580 9.04 -15.74 3.35
C CYS A 580 8.19 -16.65 4.25
N SER A 581 8.02 -16.27 5.53
CA SER A 581 7.18 -17.05 6.47
C SER A 581 5.70 -17.09 6.05
N SER A 582 5.28 -16.15 5.20
CA SER A 582 4.00 -16.14 4.50
C SER A 582 4.21 -15.73 3.03
N ASN A 583 3.21 -15.94 2.19
CA ASN A 583 3.27 -15.46 0.81
C ASN A 583 3.15 -13.93 0.76
N CYS A 584 3.75 -13.32 -0.27
CA CYS A 584 3.38 -11.97 -0.66
C CYS A 584 1.93 -11.97 -1.19
N PHE A 585 1.24 -10.84 -1.12
CA PHE A 585 -0.12 -10.71 -1.61
C PHE A 585 -0.22 -9.71 -2.77
N TYR A 586 -0.90 -10.12 -3.82
CA TYR A 586 -1.37 -9.25 -4.89
C TYR A 586 -2.89 -9.13 -4.74
N ARG A 587 -3.40 -7.94 -4.40
CA ARG A 587 -4.84 -7.70 -4.19
C ARG A 587 -5.51 -7.17 -5.46
N ILE A 588 -6.75 -7.63 -5.70
CA ILE A 588 -7.57 -7.19 -6.84
C ILE A 588 -8.92 -6.65 -6.34
N PRO A 589 -9.35 -5.44 -6.77
CA PRO A 589 -10.61 -4.83 -6.34
C PRO A 589 -11.85 -5.68 -6.64
N PHE A 590 -12.70 -5.88 -5.64
CA PHE A 590 -13.89 -6.71 -5.75
C PHE A 590 -15.16 -5.93 -6.16
N PHE A 591 -15.25 -4.65 -5.81
CA PHE A 591 -16.46 -3.82 -6.00
C PHE A 591 -16.34 -2.82 -7.16
N LEU A 592 -15.93 -3.32 -8.33
CA LEU A 592 -15.99 -2.58 -9.60
C LEU A 592 -17.33 -2.80 -10.31
N GLU A 593 -17.78 -1.83 -11.11
CA GLU A 593 -18.94 -2.02 -11.99
C GLU A 593 -18.65 -3.06 -13.07
N ASN A 594 -17.47 -2.97 -13.70
CA ASN A 594 -16.91 -3.99 -14.57
C ASN A 594 -15.50 -4.37 -14.10
N MET A 595 -15.24 -5.68 -13.93
CA MET A 595 -13.94 -6.18 -13.47
C MET A 595 -12.92 -6.21 -14.62
N GLY A 596 -11.77 -5.58 -14.43
CA GLY A 596 -10.71 -5.44 -15.43
C GLY A 596 -10.36 -3.97 -15.67
N PRO A 597 -10.05 -3.55 -16.92
CA PRO A 597 -10.18 -4.29 -18.19
C PRO A 597 -8.99 -5.20 -18.52
N LYS A 598 -9.22 -6.27 -19.29
CA LYS A 598 -8.23 -7.29 -19.69
C LYS A 598 -7.01 -6.71 -20.41
N PHE A 599 -7.21 -5.68 -21.23
CA PHE A 599 -6.12 -5.07 -22.00
C PHE A 599 -5.06 -4.40 -21.12
N SER A 600 -5.39 -4.09 -19.86
CA SER A 600 -4.48 -3.48 -18.88
C SER A 600 -3.61 -4.50 -18.14
N GLU A 601 -3.94 -5.80 -18.18
CA GLU A 601 -3.34 -6.79 -17.29
C GLU A 601 -1.83 -6.90 -17.44
N TRP A 602 -1.28 -6.82 -18.64
CA TRP A 602 0.16 -6.95 -18.85
C TRP A 602 0.95 -5.83 -18.17
N SER A 603 0.46 -4.59 -18.27
CA SER A 603 1.08 -3.44 -17.61
C SER A 603 0.96 -3.55 -16.09
N VAL A 604 -0.22 -3.87 -15.58
CA VAL A 604 -0.46 -3.88 -14.13
C VAL A 604 0.24 -5.07 -13.46
N ASN A 605 0.30 -6.25 -14.08
CA ASN A 605 1.07 -7.36 -13.52
C ASN A 605 2.59 -7.07 -13.53
N ALA A 606 3.10 -6.35 -14.54
CA ALA A 606 4.49 -5.88 -14.52
C ALA A 606 4.75 -4.85 -13.40
N HIS A 607 3.74 -4.04 -13.06
CA HIS A 607 3.78 -3.04 -11.98
C HIS A 607 3.75 -3.68 -10.58
N GLU A 608 2.79 -4.56 -10.31
CA GLU A 608 2.59 -5.15 -8.97
C GLU A 608 3.54 -6.31 -8.68
N ALA A 609 3.78 -7.15 -9.67
CA ALA A 609 4.60 -8.34 -9.52
C ALA A 609 6.03 -8.09 -10.04
N ARG A 610 6.47 -8.87 -11.03
CA ARG A 610 7.80 -8.75 -11.63
C ARG A 610 7.70 -8.09 -13.00
N PRO A 611 8.54 -7.09 -13.31
CA PRO A 611 9.69 -6.64 -12.53
C PRO A 611 9.44 -5.47 -11.56
N GLY A 612 8.19 -5.13 -11.25
CA GLY A 612 7.80 -4.00 -10.39
C GLY A 612 7.94 -4.25 -8.88
N HIS A 613 6.85 -4.03 -8.13
CA HIS A 613 6.86 -3.99 -6.66
C HIS A 613 7.39 -5.27 -6.01
N HIS A 614 7.07 -6.44 -6.54
CA HIS A 614 7.61 -7.69 -6.01
C HIS A 614 9.13 -7.73 -6.11
N THR A 615 9.70 -7.45 -7.30
CA THR A 615 11.16 -7.39 -7.48
C THR A 615 11.80 -6.34 -6.59
N GLN A 616 11.17 -5.18 -6.44
CA GLN A 616 11.74 -4.07 -5.68
C GLN A 616 11.66 -4.28 -4.17
N ALA A 617 10.46 -4.48 -3.62
CA ALA A 617 10.25 -4.49 -2.18
C ALA A 617 10.69 -5.81 -1.56
N GLN A 618 10.24 -6.93 -2.13
CA GLN A 618 10.59 -8.25 -1.59
C GLN A 618 12.05 -8.61 -1.88
N GLY A 619 12.56 -8.26 -3.07
CA GLY A 619 13.97 -8.45 -3.40
C GLY A 619 14.90 -7.71 -2.43
N PHE A 620 14.54 -6.49 -2.01
CA PHE A 620 15.30 -5.76 -1.00
C PHE A 620 15.30 -6.44 0.38
N LEU A 621 14.14 -6.94 0.82
CA LEU A 621 14.03 -7.62 2.11
C LEU A 621 14.83 -8.93 2.14
N GLU A 622 14.81 -9.70 1.06
CA GLU A 622 15.53 -10.97 0.97
C GLU A 622 17.05 -10.79 0.80
N HIS A 623 17.50 -9.81 0.01
CA HIS A 623 18.88 -9.79 -0.48
C HIS A 623 19.74 -8.62 0.01
N PHE A 624 19.13 -7.51 0.46
CA PHE A 624 19.84 -6.23 0.63
C PHE A 624 19.69 -5.57 2.01
N THR A 625 18.86 -6.11 2.89
CA THR A 625 18.69 -5.54 4.24
C THR A 625 19.96 -5.73 5.06
N ASP A 626 20.59 -4.63 5.51
CA ASP A 626 21.78 -4.69 6.36
C ASP A 626 21.45 -5.09 7.81
N SER A 627 22.46 -5.57 8.55
CA SER A 627 22.34 -5.97 9.95
C SER A 627 22.98 -4.96 10.92
N CYS A 628 23.17 -3.69 10.50
CA CYS A 628 23.91 -2.71 11.27
C CYS A 628 23.15 -2.16 12.49
N GLY A 629 21.83 -2.32 12.54
CA GLY A 629 21.00 -1.93 13.68
C GLY A 629 21.08 -0.43 14.03
N GLY A 630 20.84 -0.13 15.30
CA GLY A 630 20.94 1.22 15.87
C GLY A 630 19.94 2.23 15.29
N VAL A 631 20.29 3.52 15.36
CA VAL A 631 19.42 4.60 14.86
C VAL A 631 19.17 4.52 13.35
N GLY A 632 20.12 3.97 12.59
CA GLY A 632 19.95 3.79 11.15
C GLY A 632 18.83 2.82 10.78
N ASP A 633 18.77 1.66 11.46
CA ASP A 633 17.67 0.70 11.30
C ASP A 633 16.32 1.30 11.73
N TRP A 634 16.29 2.01 12.87
CA TRP A 634 15.09 2.74 13.29
C TRP A 634 14.63 3.76 12.24
N LEU A 635 15.52 4.61 11.74
CA LEU A 635 15.18 5.64 10.75
C LEU A 635 14.70 5.01 9.43
N GLY A 636 15.31 3.89 9.02
CA GLY A 636 14.89 3.12 7.86
C GLY A 636 13.46 2.58 8.00
N ARG A 637 13.04 2.19 9.20
CA ARG A 637 11.65 1.77 9.48
C ARG A 637 10.67 2.94 9.59
N MET A 638 11.16 4.11 9.94
CA MET A 638 10.38 5.34 10.10
C MET A 638 10.22 6.15 8.80
N THR A 639 10.89 5.76 7.71
CA THR A 639 10.87 6.49 6.44
C THR A 639 10.43 5.58 5.29
N SER A 640 9.67 6.13 4.35
CA SER A 640 9.23 5.44 3.15
C SER A 640 9.18 6.45 2.00
N PHE A 641 9.72 6.06 0.85
CA PHE A 641 9.89 6.95 -0.30
C PHE A 641 8.98 6.47 -1.44
N GLN A 642 7.79 7.09 -1.50
CA GLN A 642 6.76 6.76 -2.48
C GLN A 642 7.23 7.02 -3.91
N ALA A 643 7.91 8.15 -4.17
CA ALA A 643 8.47 8.42 -5.48
C ALA A 643 9.43 7.34 -5.96
N PHE A 644 10.28 6.78 -5.09
CA PHE A 644 11.13 5.66 -5.50
C PHE A 644 10.32 4.40 -5.80
N SER A 645 9.43 4.00 -4.88
CA SER A 645 8.74 2.72 -4.94
C SER A 645 7.75 2.67 -6.11
N GLU A 646 6.92 3.71 -6.27
CA GLU A 646 5.99 3.86 -7.39
C GLU A 646 6.71 4.20 -8.69
N GLY A 647 7.79 4.99 -8.61
CA GLY A 647 8.64 5.30 -9.75
C GLY A 647 9.30 4.07 -10.33
N TRP A 648 9.76 3.15 -9.49
CA TRP A 648 10.30 1.86 -9.90
C TRP A 648 9.25 1.03 -10.63
N ALA A 649 8.06 0.87 -10.05
CA ALA A 649 7.01 0.06 -10.65
C ALA A 649 6.55 0.64 -12.00
N LEU A 650 6.44 1.96 -12.12
CA LEU A 650 6.12 2.62 -13.39
C LEU A 650 7.29 2.57 -14.40
N TYR A 651 8.53 2.57 -13.93
CA TYR A 651 9.71 2.28 -14.76
C TYR A 651 9.73 0.82 -15.24
N ALA A 652 9.31 -0.13 -14.41
CA ALA A 652 9.17 -1.53 -14.78
C ALA A 652 8.13 -1.74 -15.89
N GLU A 653 7.01 -1.02 -15.86
CA GLU A 653 6.05 -1.00 -16.97
C GLU A 653 6.71 -0.53 -18.28
N ALA A 654 7.52 0.53 -18.22
CA ALA A 654 8.25 1.04 -19.37
C ALA A 654 9.32 0.05 -19.87
N LEU A 655 10.03 -0.66 -18.99
CA LEU A 655 10.95 -1.72 -19.39
C LEU A 655 10.24 -2.79 -20.22
N ILE A 656 9.07 -3.25 -19.76
CA ILE A 656 8.27 -4.23 -20.50
C ILE A 656 7.79 -3.65 -21.82
N GLY A 657 7.31 -2.40 -21.84
CA GLY A 657 6.77 -1.79 -23.04
C GLY A 657 7.78 -1.37 -24.11
N GLU A 658 8.97 -0.93 -23.69
CA GLU A 658 9.98 -0.30 -24.57
C GLU A 658 11.14 -1.25 -24.91
N GLU A 659 11.48 -2.20 -24.02
CA GLU A 659 12.68 -3.04 -24.16
C GLU A 659 12.35 -4.54 -24.34
N THR A 660 11.09 -4.88 -24.61
CA THR A 660 10.67 -6.24 -24.94
C THR A 660 9.69 -6.26 -26.12
N ASP A 661 9.47 -7.43 -26.69
CA ASP A 661 8.47 -7.74 -27.71
C ASP A 661 7.03 -7.93 -27.14
N THR A 662 6.80 -7.60 -25.86
CA THR A 662 5.54 -7.90 -25.15
C THR A 662 4.29 -7.40 -25.87
N TYR A 663 4.37 -6.24 -26.53
CA TYR A 663 3.22 -5.63 -27.19
C TYR A 663 3.26 -5.71 -28.72
N GLN A 664 4.26 -6.39 -29.30
CA GLN A 664 4.39 -6.51 -30.75
C GLN A 664 3.18 -7.25 -31.34
N GLY A 665 2.54 -6.65 -32.35
CA GLY A 665 1.33 -7.18 -33.00
C GLY A 665 0.09 -7.25 -32.09
N ARG A 666 0.11 -6.57 -30.93
CA ARG A 666 -0.95 -6.63 -29.91
C ARG A 666 -1.43 -5.21 -29.53
N PRO A 667 -2.09 -4.49 -30.45
CA PRO A 667 -2.48 -3.09 -30.27
C PRO A 667 -3.32 -2.82 -29.01
N LEU A 668 -4.29 -3.69 -28.68
CA LEU A 668 -5.09 -3.53 -27.45
C LEU A 668 -4.24 -3.58 -26.17
N MET A 669 -3.30 -4.53 -26.08
CA MET A 669 -2.41 -4.63 -24.91
C MET A 669 -1.45 -3.44 -24.84
N LYS A 670 -0.94 -3.00 -26.00
CA LYS A 670 -0.11 -1.78 -26.10
C LYS A 670 -0.87 -0.54 -25.63
N TYR A 671 -2.15 -0.43 -26.01
CA TYR A 671 -3.04 0.63 -25.52
C TYR A 671 -3.19 0.54 -24.00
N GLY A 672 -3.36 -0.65 -23.42
CA GLY A 672 -3.45 -0.80 -21.96
C GLY A 672 -2.26 -0.23 -21.20
N TRP A 673 -1.04 -0.45 -21.71
CA TRP A 673 0.17 0.19 -21.17
C TRP A 673 0.17 1.71 -21.35
N LEU A 674 -0.05 2.21 -22.58
CA LEU A 674 -0.04 3.65 -22.85
C LEU A 674 -1.16 4.41 -22.12
N LYS A 675 -2.35 3.82 -21.98
CA LYS A 675 -3.46 4.33 -21.16
C LYS A 675 -2.97 4.59 -19.74
N TRP A 676 -2.24 3.65 -19.15
CA TRP A 676 -1.70 3.81 -17.80
C TRP A 676 -0.58 4.85 -17.71
N GLN A 677 0.24 5.03 -18.75
CA GLN A 677 1.19 6.15 -18.82
C GLN A 677 0.48 7.51 -18.89
N ILE A 678 -0.56 7.62 -19.72
CA ILE A 678 -1.44 8.79 -19.78
C ILE A 678 -2.10 9.04 -18.42
N TRP A 679 -2.61 8.00 -17.76
CA TRP A 679 -3.23 8.11 -16.44
C TRP A 679 -2.27 8.71 -15.41
N ARG A 680 -0.99 8.29 -15.40
CA ARG A 680 0.03 8.85 -14.52
C ARG A 680 0.40 10.30 -14.89
N ALA A 681 0.32 10.69 -16.16
CA ALA A 681 0.46 12.09 -16.56
C ALA A 681 -0.75 12.93 -16.09
N LEU A 682 -1.97 12.41 -16.24
CA LEU A 682 -3.20 13.01 -15.73
C LEU A 682 -3.17 13.16 -14.21
N ARG A 683 -2.61 12.20 -13.47
CA ARG A 683 -2.40 12.32 -12.02
C ARG A 683 -1.59 13.57 -11.66
N LEU A 684 -0.53 13.88 -12.39
CA LEU A 684 0.25 15.11 -12.15
C LEU A 684 -0.60 16.36 -12.38
N ILE A 685 -1.31 16.42 -13.52
CA ILE A 685 -2.14 17.56 -13.92
C ILE A 685 -3.29 17.77 -12.93
N ILE A 686 -4.01 16.71 -12.60
CA ILE A 686 -5.24 16.75 -11.81
C ILE A 686 -4.92 17.02 -10.34
N ASP A 687 -3.98 16.30 -9.71
CA ASP A 687 -3.65 16.48 -8.29
C ASP A 687 -3.16 17.92 -8.03
N THR A 688 -2.13 18.36 -8.77
CA THR A 688 -1.66 19.75 -8.66
C THR A 688 -2.70 20.76 -9.13
N GLY A 689 -3.57 20.38 -10.06
CA GLY A 689 -4.71 21.17 -10.50
C GLY A 689 -5.67 21.47 -9.36
N LEU A 690 -6.15 20.43 -8.67
CA LEU A 690 -7.10 20.48 -7.56
C LEU A 690 -6.52 21.28 -6.38
N HIS A 691 -5.23 21.08 -6.07
CA HIS A 691 -4.64 21.58 -4.84
C HIS A 691 -3.83 22.88 -5.00
N SER A 692 -3.42 23.26 -6.21
CA SER A 692 -2.68 24.50 -6.48
C SER A 692 -3.30 25.43 -7.52
N LYS A 693 -4.00 24.91 -8.53
CA LYS A 693 -4.50 25.70 -9.67
C LYS A 693 -6.00 26.02 -9.62
N GLY A 694 -6.76 25.32 -8.78
CA GLY A 694 -8.21 25.51 -8.64
C GLY A 694 -9.02 24.76 -9.69
N LEU A 695 -8.49 23.65 -10.20
CA LEU A 695 -9.22 22.74 -11.09
C LEU A 695 -10.42 22.15 -10.33
N THR A 696 -11.56 22.05 -11.01
CA THR A 696 -12.79 21.45 -10.48
C THR A 696 -12.83 19.95 -10.73
N ARG A 697 -13.62 19.22 -9.93
CA ARG A 697 -13.85 17.77 -10.11
C ARG A 697 -14.33 17.47 -11.54
N GLU A 698 -15.25 18.25 -12.08
CA GLU A 698 -15.79 18.07 -13.43
C GLU A 698 -14.70 18.19 -14.50
N GLN A 699 -13.83 19.20 -14.40
CA GLN A 699 -12.67 19.33 -15.28
C GLN A 699 -11.71 18.14 -15.17
N GLY A 700 -11.53 17.59 -13.97
CA GLY A 700 -10.70 16.39 -13.76
C GLY A 700 -11.27 15.16 -14.46
N LEU A 701 -12.59 14.95 -14.38
CA LEU A 701 -13.27 13.86 -15.09
C LEU A 701 -13.22 14.04 -16.60
N GLU A 702 -13.39 15.27 -17.08
CA GLU A 702 -13.27 15.59 -18.52
C GLU A 702 -11.88 15.26 -19.06
N LEU A 703 -10.82 15.49 -18.28
CA LEU A 703 -9.46 15.12 -18.66
C LEU A 703 -9.30 13.59 -18.80
N PHE A 704 -9.88 12.81 -17.89
CA PHE A 704 -9.88 11.34 -18.01
C PHE A 704 -10.65 10.86 -19.25
N ASP A 705 -11.85 11.37 -19.46
CA ASP A 705 -12.67 11.01 -20.60
C ASP A 705 -12.01 11.39 -21.94
N ARG A 706 -11.38 12.56 -21.99
CA ARG A 706 -10.71 13.05 -23.20
C ARG A 706 -9.45 12.26 -23.55
N TYR A 707 -8.57 12.03 -22.59
CA TYR A 707 -7.22 11.55 -22.86
C TYR A 707 -6.99 10.08 -22.53
N ALA A 708 -7.60 9.58 -21.46
CA ALA A 708 -7.54 8.16 -21.11
C ALA A 708 -8.69 7.35 -21.71
N TRP A 709 -9.67 8.02 -22.33
CA TRP A 709 -10.91 7.44 -22.84
C TRP A 709 -11.66 6.65 -21.76
N ASP A 710 -11.66 7.20 -20.54
CA ASP A 710 -12.23 6.54 -19.37
C ASP A 710 -13.19 7.46 -18.60
N ASN A 711 -14.47 7.12 -18.64
CA ASN A 711 -15.54 7.79 -17.91
C ASN A 711 -16.24 6.85 -16.90
N THR A 712 -15.57 5.74 -16.55
CA THR A 712 -16.09 4.65 -15.73
C THR A 712 -16.09 4.99 -14.23
N ASP A 713 -16.54 4.05 -13.39
CA ASP A 713 -16.44 4.17 -11.93
C ASP A 713 -14.98 4.27 -11.44
N ILE A 714 -14.02 3.74 -12.20
CA ILE A 714 -12.58 3.81 -11.88
C ILE A 714 -12.10 5.26 -11.85
N SER A 715 -12.33 6.05 -12.91
CA SER A 715 -11.87 7.45 -12.97
C SER A 715 -12.54 8.32 -11.91
N ARG A 716 -13.81 8.05 -11.59
CA ARG A 716 -14.55 8.75 -10.51
C ARG A 716 -14.00 8.44 -9.12
N LYS A 717 -13.70 7.17 -8.84
CA LYS A 717 -13.09 6.73 -7.56
C LYS A 717 -11.68 7.28 -7.41
N GLU A 718 -10.85 7.20 -8.46
CA GLU A 718 -9.50 7.75 -8.47
C GLU A 718 -9.50 9.27 -8.27
N LEU A 719 -10.43 9.99 -8.89
CA LEU A 719 -10.53 11.43 -8.67
C LEU A 719 -10.89 11.77 -7.22
N SER A 720 -11.82 11.02 -6.60
CA SER A 720 -12.11 11.19 -5.16
C SER A 720 -10.90 10.89 -4.28
N ARG A 721 -10.06 9.91 -4.65
CA ARG A 721 -8.77 9.64 -4.01
C ARG A 721 -7.85 10.86 -4.10
N TYR A 722 -7.71 11.46 -5.27
CA TYR A 722 -6.84 12.64 -5.46
C TYR A 722 -7.32 13.83 -4.64
N GLN A 723 -8.62 14.12 -4.64
CA GLN A 723 -9.19 15.19 -3.82
C GLN A 723 -8.91 14.97 -2.32
N SER A 724 -9.00 13.72 -1.85
CA SER A 724 -8.93 13.38 -0.42
C SER A 724 -7.50 13.20 0.10
N GLY A 725 -6.59 12.70 -0.74
CA GLY A 725 -5.18 12.45 -0.42
C GLY A 725 -4.22 13.30 -1.26
N PRO A 726 -4.12 14.62 -0.99
CA PRO A 726 -3.31 15.54 -1.78
C PRO A 726 -1.86 15.07 -1.90
N GLY A 727 -1.31 15.16 -3.11
CA GLY A 727 0.11 14.99 -3.41
C GLY A 727 0.52 13.56 -3.73
N GLN A 728 -0.21 12.56 -3.22
CA GLN A 728 0.14 11.15 -3.37
C GLN A 728 0.24 10.73 -4.84
N ALA A 729 -0.72 11.18 -5.66
CA ALA A 729 -0.81 10.80 -7.06
C ALA A 729 0.40 11.27 -7.88
N THR A 730 1.18 12.23 -7.37
CA THR A 730 2.34 12.80 -8.06
C THR A 730 3.61 11.95 -7.96
N ALA A 731 3.70 11.07 -6.96
CA ALA A 731 4.90 10.27 -6.68
C ALA A 731 5.33 9.39 -7.87
N TYR A 732 4.37 8.70 -8.49
CA TYR A 732 4.56 7.69 -9.53
C TYR A 732 5.41 8.20 -10.71
N LEU A 733 4.93 9.26 -11.39
CA LEU A 733 5.57 9.71 -12.62
C LEU A 733 6.87 10.47 -12.35
N ILE A 734 6.94 11.25 -11.28
CA ILE A 734 8.18 11.95 -10.88
C ILE A 734 9.29 10.92 -10.59
N GLY A 735 8.97 9.87 -9.85
CA GLY A 735 9.86 8.75 -9.60
C GLY A 735 10.42 8.11 -10.87
N LYS A 736 9.52 7.72 -11.80
CA LYS A 736 9.91 7.13 -13.09
C LYS A 736 10.85 8.07 -13.85
N LEU A 737 10.49 9.36 -13.96
CA LEU A 737 11.28 10.34 -14.72
C LEU A 737 12.72 10.44 -14.20
N VAL A 738 12.90 10.44 -12.88
CA VAL A 738 14.24 10.45 -12.28
C VAL A 738 14.98 9.16 -12.61
N ILE A 739 14.37 7.99 -12.42
CA ILE A 739 15.02 6.69 -12.71
C ILE A 739 15.39 6.57 -14.20
N SER A 740 14.47 6.93 -15.10
CA SER A 740 14.71 6.94 -16.56
C SER A 740 15.85 7.90 -16.94
N LYS A 741 15.88 9.11 -16.35
CA LYS A 741 16.99 10.07 -16.57
C LYS A 741 18.33 9.50 -16.09
N LEU A 742 18.35 8.82 -14.94
CA LEU A 742 19.55 8.16 -14.43
C LEU A 742 20.02 7.02 -15.33
N LYS A 743 19.10 6.23 -15.91
CA LYS A 743 19.43 5.19 -16.89
C LYS A 743 20.06 5.79 -18.15
N THR A 744 19.43 6.81 -18.72
CA THR A 744 19.93 7.50 -19.92
C THR A 744 21.31 8.08 -19.66
N PHE A 745 21.49 8.79 -18.54
CA PHE A 745 22.78 9.33 -18.14
C PHE A 745 23.83 8.22 -17.95
N ALA A 746 23.49 7.10 -17.33
CA ALA A 746 24.41 5.97 -17.17
C ALA A 746 24.81 5.36 -18.53
N LYS A 747 23.87 5.18 -19.46
CA LYS A 747 24.12 4.72 -20.83
C LYS A 747 25.09 5.66 -21.57
N GLU A 748 24.81 6.96 -21.55
CA GLU A 748 25.65 7.99 -22.19
C GLU A 748 27.07 8.02 -21.60
N GLN A 749 27.17 7.92 -20.26
CA GLN A 749 28.46 8.04 -19.60
C GLN A 749 29.31 6.77 -19.71
N LEU A 750 28.72 5.58 -19.66
CA LEU A 750 29.45 4.32 -19.65
C LEU A 750 29.65 3.72 -21.06
N GLY A 751 28.84 4.10 -22.05
CA GLY A 751 28.91 3.56 -23.40
C GLY A 751 28.82 2.03 -23.39
N GLU A 752 29.76 1.37 -24.05
CA GLU A 752 29.85 -0.11 -24.08
C GLU A 752 30.03 -0.76 -22.71
N LYS A 753 30.46 0.00 -21.68
CA LYS A 753 30.58 -0.51 -20.31
C LYS A 753 29.25 -0.48 -19.54
N PHE A 754 28.18 0.04 -20.12
CA PHE A 754 26.86 0.03 -19.51
C PHE A 754 26.31 -1.40 -19.48
N ASP A 755 25.99 -1.89 -18.28
CA ASP A 755 25.30 -3.16 -18.07
C ASP A 755 23.97 -2.86 -17.37
N GLN A 756 22.87 -3.34 -17.97
CA GLN A 756 21.52 -3.11 -17.46
C GLN A 756 21.25 -3.84 -16.14
N LYS A 757 21.75 -5.07 -15.97
CA LYS A 757 21.58 -5.84 -14.73
C LYS A 757 22.31 -5.17 -13.59
N GLU A 758 23.52 -4.68 -13.86
CA GLU A 758 24.31 -3.92 -12.90
C GLU A 758 23.61 -2.58 -12.55
N PHE A 759 23.09 -1.83 -13.53
CA PHE A 759 22.35 -0.60 -13.26
C PHE A 759 21.13 -0.85 -12.34
N HIS A 760 20.33 -1.89 -12.64
CA HIS A 760 19.20 -2.27 -11.80
C HIS A 760 19.64 -2.74 -10.42
N TYR A 761 20.75 -3.49 -10.32
CA TYR A 761 21.35 -3.88 -9.05
C TYR A 761 21.69 -2.65 -8.19
N GLN A 762 22.34 -1.64 -8.78
CA GLN A 762 22.74 -0.43 -8.07
C GLN A 762 21.56 0.39 -7.54
N LEU A 763 20.39 0.34 -8.20
CA LEU A 763 19.17 0.97 -7.70
C LEU A 763 18.47 0.10 -6.63
N LEU A 764 18.22 -1.17 -6.94
CA LEU A 764 17.44 -2.08 -6.08
C LEU A 764 18.14 -2.37 -4.75
N SER A 765 19.46 -2.46 -4.75
CA SER A 765 20.27 -2.65 -3.53
C SER A 765 20.15 -1.53 -2.51
N GLN A 766 19.71 -0.34 -2.93
CA GLN A 766 19.50 0.77 -2.01
C GLN A 766 18.15 0.66 -1.28
N GLY A 767 17.19 -0.12 -1.79
CA GLY A 767 15.83 -0.15 -1.26
C GLY A 767 15.14 1.21 -1.31
N SER A 768 14.01 1.35 -0.61
CA SER A 768 13.29 2.62 -0.53
C SER A 768 14.21 3.71 0.00
N SER A 769 14.57 4.65 -0.87
CA SER A 769 15.60 5.66 -0.61
C SER A 769 15.21 7.00 -1.22
N PRO A 770 15.75 8.11 -0.68
CA PRO A 770 15.50 9.41 -1.28
C PRO A 770 15.99 9.48 -2.74
N LEU A 771 15.24 10.13 -3.64
CA LEU A 771 15.60 10.29 -5.05
C LEU A 771 16.91 11.08 -5.21
N SER A 772 17.12 12.10 -4.37
CA SER A 772 18.35 12.89 -4.34
C SER A 772 19.59 12.02 -4.01
N PHE A 773 19.46 11.10 -3.05
CA PHE A 773 20.51 10.15 -2.72
C PHE A 773 20.76 9.16 -3.87
N LEU A 774 19.71 8.65 -4.52
CA LEU A 774 19.86 7.73 -5.64
C LEU A 774 20.58 8.37 -6.83
N GLU A 775 20.29 9.64 -7.13
CA GLU A 775 21.02 10.39 -8.16
C GLU A 775 22.51 10.51 -7.82
N GLU A 776 22.85 10.82 -6.57
CA GLU A 776 24.24 10.86 -6.12
C GLU A 776 24.91 9.48 -6.23
N HIS A 777 24.23 8.43 -5.75
CA HIS A 777 24.72 7.05 -5.77
C HIS A 777 25.04 6.58 -7.19
N ILE A 778 24.13 6.79 -8.14
CA ILE A 778 24.34 6.39 -9.54
C ILE A 778 25.49 7.19 -10.18
N LYS A 779 25.60 8.50 -9.91
CA LYS A 779 26.74 9.30 -10.38
C LYS A 779 28.06 8.78 -9.84
N GLU A 780 28.10 8.38 -8.58
CA GLU A 780 29.31 7.79 -7.97
C GLU A 780 29.62 6.41 -8.54
N TYR A 781 28.62 5.55 -8.72
CA TYR A 781 28.75 4.27 -9.43
C TYR A 781 29.38 4.45 -10.81
N ILE A 782 28.92 5.41 -11.61
CA ILE A 782 29.46 5.71 -12.93
C ILE A 782 30.94 6.12 -12.83
N LYS A 783 31.28 7.01 -11.89
CA LYS A 783 32.69 7.42 -11.66
C LYS A 783 33.55 6.23 -11.28
N CYS A 784 33.05 5.35 -10.42
CA CYS A 784 33.76 4.15 -9.98
C CYS A 784 33.96 3.15 -11.13
N LYS A 785 32.94 2.88 -11.95
CA LYS A 785 33.09 2.03 -13.14
C LYS A 785 34.09 2.60 -14.15
N LYS A 786 34.15 3.94 -14.31
CA LYS A 786 35.16 4.61 -15.14
C LYS A 786 36.57 4.53 -14.54
N SER A 787 36.69 4.63 -13.22
CA SER A 787 37.97 4.69 -12.51
C SER A 787 37.91 3.96 -11.15
N PRO A 788 38.08 2.62 -11.14
CA PRO A 788 37.83 1.80 -9.95
C PRO A 788 38.69 2.09 -8.72
N LYS A 789 39.83 2.79 -8.88
CA LYS A 789 40.77 3.13 -7.80
C LYS A 789 40.60 4.55 -7.23
N ARG A 790 39.53 5.27 -7.62
CA ARG A 790 39.40 6.72 -7.37
C ARG A 790 38.96 7.08 -5.95
N SER A 791 38.23 6.21 -5.25
CA SER A 791 37.79 6.45 -3.87
C SER A 791 37.59 5.14 -3.09
N PRO A 792 37.69 5.17 -1.74
CA PRO A 792 37.31 4.03 -0.91
C PRO A 792 35.85 3.59 -1.11
N ALA A 793 34.96 4.52 -1.48
CA ALA A 793 33.57 4.25 -1.80
C ALA A 793 33.41 3.31 -3.01
N CYS A 794 34.33 3.35 -3.99
CA CYS A 794 34.28 2.48 -5.16
C CYS A 794 34.41 0.99 -4.82
N ASN A 795 35.12 0.62 -3.75
CA ASN A 795 35.15 -0.77 -3.31
C ASN A 795 33.78 -1.24 -2.84
N PHE A 796 33.05 -0.41 -2.10
CA PHE A 796 31.70 -0.74 -1.61
C PHE A 796 30.68 -0.78 -2.75
N ILE A 797 30.79 0.12 -3.72
CA ILE A 797 29.83 0.23 -4.84
C ILE A 797 30.04 -0.87 -5.88
N LEU A 798 31.31 -1.16 -6.25
CA LEU A 798 31.61 -2.11 -7.34
C LEU A 798 31.75 -3.56 -6.89
N ARG A 799 32.06 -3.79 -5.60
CA ARG A 799 32.23 -5.12 -5.01
C ARG A 799 31.45 -5.19 -3.70
N PRO A 800 30.12 -5.07 -3.75
CA PRO A 800 29.30 -5.21 -2.56
C PRO A 800 29.51 -6.61 -1.99
N THR A 801 30.09 -6.70 -0.79
CA THR A 801 30.18 -7.98 -0.08
C THR A 801 28.77 -8.41 0.29
N ARG A 802 28.27 -9.50 -0.30
CA ARG A 802 27.12 -10.21 0.27
C ARG A 802 27.60 -10.73 1.62
N SER A 803 27.27 -10.01 2.68
CA SER A 803 27.66 -10.42 4.01
C SER A 803 27.09 -11.80 4.28
N SER A 804 27.93 -12.80 4.55
CA SER A 804 27.52 -14.12 5.04
C SER A 804 26.92 -14.09 6.46
N ILE A 805 26.44 -12.92 6.91
CA ILE A 805 25.82 -12.67 8.22
C ILE A 805 24.30 -12.92 8.19
N TYR A 806 23.74 -13.41 7.08
CA TYR A 806 22.31 -13.76 6.97
C TYR A 806 21.92 -15.08 7.67
N THR A 807 22.62 -15.47 8.74
CA THR A 807 22.13 -16.51 9.66
C THR A 807 20.96 -15.95 10.47
N THR A 808 19.76 -16.41 10.13
CA THR A 808 18.57 -16.48 11.00
C THR A 808 18.57 -15.48 12.16
N LEU A 809 18.17 -14.24 11.90
CA LEU A 809 17.51 -13.45 12.94
C LEU A 809 16.34 -14.31 13.42
N ASN A 810 16.36 -14.70 14.71
CA ASN A 810 15.32 -15.49 15.34
C ASN A 810 13.95 -14.93 14.93
N SER A 811 13.04 -15.83 14.56
CA SER A 811 11.65 -15.56 14.14
C SER A 811 10.89 -14.60 15.07
N HIS A 812 11.32 -14.44 16.32
CA HIS A 812 10.79 -13.47 17.26
C HIS A 812 11.09 -11.98 16.95
N GLN A 813 12.21 -11.66 16.29
CA GLN A 813 12.52 -10.28 15.86
C GLN A 813 11.96 -9.95 14.46
N LEU A 814 11.73 -10.96 13.61
CA LEU A 814 11.09 -10.78 12.30
C LEU A 814 9.56 -10.77 12.40
N HIS A 815 8.95 -11.47 13.37
CA HIS A 815 7.54 -11.25 13.72
C HIS A 815 7.26 -9.80 14.14
N GLN A 816 8.27 -9.05 14.57
CA GLN A 816 8.14 -7.61 14.81
C GLN A 816 8.09 -6.75 13.53
N GLN A 817 8.61 -7.24 12.39
CA GLN A 817 8.60 -6.51 11.12
C GLN A 817 7.24 -6.54 10.40
N ALA A 818 6.42 -7.57 10.65
CA ALA A 818 5.10 -7.71 10.02
C ALA A 818 3.95 -7.12 10.86
N PHE A 819 4.10 -7.01 12.19
CA PHE A 819 2.97 -6.73 13.10
C PHE A 819 2.98 -5.39 13.85
N TYR A 820 4.09 -4.63 13.88
CA TYR A 820 4.15 -3.37 14.63
C TYR A 820 4.47 -2.19 13.70
N SER A 821 3.45 -1.47 13.25
CA SER A 821 3.55 -0.68 12.00
C SER A 821 3.07 0.77 12.12
N LEU A 822 3.91 1.72 12.56
CA LEU A 822 3.65 3.17 12.52
C LEU A 822 3.11 3.63 11.12
N PRO A 823 2.41 4.79 11.03
CA PRO A 823 1.57 5.21 9.88
C PRO A 823 2.16 5.02 8.46
N HIS A 824 3.48 4.96 8.30
CA HIS A 824 4.19 4.66 7.05
C HIS A 824 3.90 3.30 6.42
N LEU A 825 3.29 2.36 7.15
CA LEU A 825 2.88 1.05 6.59
C LEU A 825 1.39 1.03 6.20
N GLN A 826 0.62 2.09 6.47
CA GLN A 826 -0.76 2.19 5.97
C GLN A 826 -0.84 2.27 4.44
N TRP A 827 0.28 2.57 3.76
CA TRP A 827 0.41 2.42 2.30
C TRP A 827 -0.03 1.03 1.82
N LYS A 828 0.32 -0.03 2.56
CA LYS A 828 0.03 -1.43 2.17
C LYS A 828 -1.45 -1.84 2.27
N ARG A 829 -2.32 -0.95 2.78
CA ARG A 829 -3.77 -1.17 2.87
C ARG A 829 -4.54 -0.58 1.69
N TYR A 830 -3.94 0.35 0.94
CA TYR A 830 -4.61 1.18 -0.07
C TYR A 830 -3.87 1.29 -1.40
N LEU A 831 -2.57 1.00 -1.39
CA LEU A 831 -1.88 0.47 -2.57
C LEU A 831 -2.25 -0.99 -2.60
#